data_AF-A0A7N5KCY9-F1
#
_entry.id   AF-A0A7N5KCY9-F1
#
_cell.length_a   1.000
_cell.length_b   1.000
_cell.length_c   1.000
_cell.angle_alpha   90.00
_cell.angle_beta   90.00
_cell.angle_gamma   90.00
#
_symmetry.space_group_name_H-M   'P 1'
#
loop_
_entity.id
_entity.type
_entity.pdbx_description
1 polymer ?
#
loop_
_entity_poly.entity_id
_entity_poly.type
_entity_poly.pdbx_seq_one_letter_code
_entity_poly.pdbx_strand_id
1 'polypeptide(L)'
;MVRVRKPRRSAGSACGPAVRLPGPGAGNLAQEELRPLPGRGFSLLPGLAPPARCWDCGAQLRALPKRLPELAGAACRPPACSGTFCLGEPSLPSPCPPPRGARSSSGHSKNGPLGDRLLAGAATGRQTSNRQLFCSEYLGRAMTPRIGFPFCCLMWGLLCPPLFLMGVTCHAVVRCSLPPGLQGSARLLHLSTNVSSHELGYCEAEAKLASSLDFWTLSSENLIAVLPVDPVQENYVRKVKNCIFSIAFPTPFKSRVRLVAVSKEVLEDILDLDLSVSETDDFIQLASGEKIVSGSIPLAHRYGGYQFGIWAGQLGDGRAHLIGIYTNRQGEKWELQLKGSGKTPYSRNGDGRAVLRSSVREFLCSEAMHSLGIPTSRAASLVVSDDEVWRDQFYNGNIVKERGAIVLRVAKSWFRIGSLEILAHYGELDLLRTLLDFIIWDHFPSVKVTEPNRYVDFFSIVVSKTAQLIALWMSVGFAHGVCNTDNFSLLPITIDYGPFGFMEAYNPDFVPNTSDDERRYKIGNQANIGMFNLNKLLQALNPLLDPRQKQLAAQILEGYPVLYYTRFRDLFKAKLGLLGERKGDDDLIAFLLHLMEKTEADFTMTFRQLSEMTQSQLEELDIPQQFWALKMISKHKLFPAWVSQYLLRLNSNTNDSDSERRKRMTTVNPRYVLKNWMAESAVRKAERNDFSEVRLLQHILQHPFQKHSAAEKAGYSSPTPSWAKDLRVSCSS
;
A
#
# COMPACT_ATOMS: atom_id res chain seq x y z
N MET A 1 70.45 21.67 27.76
CA MET A 1 71.27 22.05 26.58
C MET A 1 70.30 22.36 25.44
N VAL A 2 70.34 23.46 24.67
CA VAL A 2 70.98 24.80 24.78
C VAL A 2 69.92 25.79 24.23
N ARG A 3 69.33 26.69 25.05
CA ARG A 3 69.69 28.12 25.22
C ARG A 3 69.63 28.93 23.90
N VAL A 4 68.64 29.81 23.69
CA VAL A 4 68.68 31.30 23.80
C VAL A 4 67.37 31.83 23.14
N ARG A 5 66.65 32.92 23.49
CA ARG A 5 66.76 33.98 24.53
C ARG A 5 65.36 34.31 25.14
N LYS A 6 65.11 35.55 25.58
CA LYS A 6 63.89 36.16 26.21
C LYS A 6 64.17 37.70 26.37
N PRO A 7 63.39 38.55 27.10
CA PRO A 7 61.92 38.71 27.31
C PRO A 7 61.43 40.20 27.37
N ARG A 8 60.09 40.46 27.48
CA ARG A 8 59.36 41.41 28.41
C ARG A 8 57.93 41.75 27.87
N ARG A 9 56.83 41.60 28.64
CA ARG A 9 56.14 42.55 29.59
C ARG A 9 55.54 43.82 28.91
N SER A 10 54.34 44.32 29.22
CA SER A 10 53.21 43.85 30.08
C SER A 10 51.98 44.81 30.08
N ALA A 11 50.77 44.29 30.31
CA ALA A 11 49.53 44.97 30.78
C ALA A 11 48.81 46.00 29.84
N GLY A 12 47.51 46.26 30.11
CA GLY A 12 46.67 47.29 29.46
C GLY A 12 45.22 46.84 29.17
N SER A 13 44.21 47.68 29.45
CA SER A 13 42.78 47.30 29.52
C SER A 13 41.80 48.18 28.71
N ALA A 14 40.68 47.56 28.31
CA ALA A 14 39.30 48.11 28.25
C ALA A 14 38.71 48.78 26.97
N CYS A 15 37.36 48.66 26.91
CA CYS A 15 36.34 49.45 26.18
C CYS A 15 36.02 49.17 24.69
N GLY A 16 34.72 49.36 24.35
CA GLY A 16 34.10 49.29 23.01
C GLY A 16 33.81 50.69 22.42
N PRO A 17 32.65 50.99 21.77
CA PRO A 17 31.33 50.33 21.84
C PRO A 17 30.67 50.08 20.44
N ALA A 18 29.33 49.98 20.37
CA ALA A 18 28.53 49.79 19.14
C ALA A 18 27.24 50.66 19.12
N VAL A 19 26.64 50.89 17.94
CA VAL A 19 25.40 51.68 17.72
C VAL A 19 24.47 50.98 16.68
N ARG A 20 23.17 51.30 16.66
CA ARG A 20 22.11 50.66 15.84
C ARG A 20 21.36 51.64 14.90
N LEU A 21 20.77 51.07 13.83
CA LEU A 21 19.44 51.31 13.18
C LEU A 21 18.66 52.63 13.45
N PRO A 22 17.95 53.19 12.44
CA PRO A 22 16.53 52.82 12.20
C PRO A 22 16.01 52.88 10.73
N GLY A 23 14.74 52.49 10.51
CA GLY A 23 13.88 52.92 9.37
C GLY A 23 12.99 54.12 9.75
N PRO A 24 11.81 54.41 9.15
CA PRO A 24 11.02 53.66 8.15
C PRO A 24 10.53 54.55 6.95
N GLY A 25 9.52 54.13 6.16
CA GLY A 25 8.75 55.05 5.28
C GLY A 25 8.03 54.40 4.08
N ALA A 26 6.88 54.94 3.66
CA ALA A 26 6.02 54.41 2.57
C ALA A 26 6.01 55.29 1.30
N GLY A 27 5.52 54.76 0.17
CA GLY A 27 5.36 55.47 -1.12
C GLY A 27 4.58 54.63 -2.15
N ASN A 28 4.01 55.25 -3.19
CA ASN A 28 3.00 54.66 -4.08
C ASN A 28 3.18 55.07 -5.56
N LEU A 29 2.59 54.30 -6.50
CA LEU A 29 2.49 54.56 -7.97
C LEU A 29 3.81 54.47 -8.78
N ALA A 30 3.83 54.21 -10.10
CA ALA A 30 2.76 54.13 -11.10
C ALA A 30 2.89 52.94 -12.08
N GLN A 31 2.01 52.88 -13.09
CA GLN A 31 1.86 51.81 -14.10
C GLN A 31 2.84 51.94 -15.28
N GLU A 32 3.07 50.83 -16.00
CA GLU A 32 3.17 50.87 -17.48
C GLU A 32 2.60 49.56 -18.09
N GLU A 33 1.98 49.64 -19.28
CA GLU A 33 1.30 48.50 -19.94
C GLU A 33 2.18 47.85 -21.03
N LEU A 34 2.08 46.53 -21.21
CA LEU A 34 2.36 45.86 -22.49
C LEU A 34 1.31 44.79 -22.81
N ARG A 35 0.83 44.76 -24.06
CA ARG A 35 -0.32 43.96 -24.51
C ARG A 35 0.09 42.62 -25.17
N PRO A 36 -0.70 41.54 -25.02
CA PRO A 36 -0.45 40.26 -25.69
C PRO A 36 -1.23 40.08 -27.01
N LEU A 37 -0.57 39.57 -28.06
CA LEU A 37 -1.17 39.11 -29.33
C LEU A 37 -0.23 38.05 -30.00
N PRO A 38 -0.72 37.17 -30.90
CA PRO A 38 -1.94 36.37 -30.75
C PRO A 38 -1.81 34.90 -31.23
N GLY A 39 -2.70 34.05 -30.73
CA GLY A 39 -3.36 32.92 -31.42
C GLY A 39 -2.63 32.00 -32.41
N ARG A 40 -2.59 30.70 -32.06
CA ARG A 40 -2.92 29.61 -33.01
C ARG A 40 -4.01 28.74 -32.38
N GLY A 41 -5.13 28.57 -33.08
CA GLY A 41 -6.22 27.70 -32.65
C GLY A 41 -6.16 26.33 -33.33
N PHE A 42 -6.77 25.33 -32.71
CA PHE A 42 -7.16 24.08 -33.35
C PHE A 42 -8.62 23.77 -33.02
N SER A 43 -9.32 23.13 -33.96
CA SER A 43 -10.76 22.93 -33.94
C SER A 43 -11.20 21.76 -33.07
N LEU A 44 -12.35 21.92 -32.40
CA LEU A 44 -13.05 20.86 -31.69
C LEU A 44 -14.07 20.18 -32.62
N LEU A 45 -14.08 18.84 -32.62
CA LEU A 45 -15.25 18.04 -32.94
C LEU A 45 -15.44 16.96 -31.84
N PRO A 46 -16.68 16.60 -31.48
CA PRO A 46 -16.94 15.86 -30.23
C PRO A 46 -16.88 14.33 -30.40
N GLY A 47 -16.43 13.63 -29.36
CA GLY A 47 -16.51 12.17 -29.29
C GLY A 47 -16.22 11.60 -27.90
N LEU A 48 -17.17 10.81 -27.38
CA LEU A 48 -17.02 9.85 -26.27
C LEU A 48 -16.46 10.36 -24.93
N ALA A 49 -17.36 10.73 -24.02
CA ALA A 49 -17.04 10.89 -22.60
C ALA A 49 -17.06 9.52 -21.86
N PRO A 50 -16.10 9.24 -20.94
CA PRO A 50 -16.13 8.05 -20.09
C PRO A 50 -17.17 8.18 -18.96
N PRO A 51 -17.76 7.07 -18.46
CA PRO A 51 -18.88 7.12 -17.52
C PRO A 51 -18.43 7.35 -16.07
N ALA A 52 -18.96 8.41 -15.44
CA ALA A 52 -18.95 8.58 -13.99
C ALA A 52 -20.37 8.34 -13.44
N ARG A 53 -20.59 7.21 -12.74
CA ARG A 53 -21.69 6.93 -11.80
C ARG A 53 -21.57 5.51 -11.22
N CYS A 54 -21.43 5.43 -9.90
CA CYS A 54 -21.69 4.22 -9.08
C CYS A 54 -22.17 4.65 -7.68
N TRP A 55 -23.13 5.58 -7.63
CA TRP A 55 -23.84 6.03 -6.43
C TRP A 55 -25.28 6.36 -6.82
N ASP A 56 -26.16 5.36 -6.79
CA ASP A 56 -27.60 5.52 -7.04
C ASP A 56 -28.39 4.64 -6.05
N CYS A 57 -28.51 5.11 -4.80
CA CYS A 57 -29.46 4.61 -3.81
C CYS A 57 -30.51 5.70 -3.58
N GLY A 58 -31.68 5.56 -4.21
CA GLY A 58 -32.67 6.64 -4.29
C GLY A 58 -33.42 6.90 -2.98
N ALA A 59 -33.23 8.09 -2.41
CA ALA A 59 -34.08 8.65 -1.35
C ALA A 59 -34.85 9.88 -1.86
N GLN A 60 -36.13 9.71 -2.21
CA GLN A 60 -36.97 10.81 -2.72
C GLN A 60 -37.39 11.77 -1.60
N LEU A 61 -36.74 12.93 -1.52
CA LEU A 61 -37.23 14.07 -0.74
C LEU A 61 -38.49 14.67 -1.41
N ARG A 62 -39.66 14.47 -0.78
CA ARG A 62 -40.92 15.08 -1.22
C ARG A 62 -41.00 16.54 -0.78
N ALA A 63 -41.07 17.47 -1.73
CA ALA A 63 -41.45 18.85 -1.47
C ALA A 63 -42.97 19.03 -1.59
N LEU A 64 -43.57 19.83 -0.70
CA LEU A 64 -44.98 20.24 -0.79
C LEU A 64 -45.12 21.53 -1.63
N PRO A 65 -46.26 21.73 -2.32
CA PRO A 65 -46.36 22.70 -3.40
C PRO A 65 -46.76 24.13 -2.95
N LYS A 66 -46.37 25.12 -3.77
CA LYS A 66 -47.09 26.40 -3.90
C LYS A 66 -47.38 26.68 -5.38
N ARG A 67 -48.47 27.41 -5.64
CA ARG A 67 -49.10 27.55 -6.97
C ARG A 67 -48.51 28.72 -7.77
N LEU A 68 -48.60 28.62 -9.10
CA LEU A 68 -48.60 29.73 -10.05
C LEU A 68 -49.70 29.47 -11.10
N PRO A 69 -50.47 30.49 -11.52
CA PRO A 69 -51.45 30.37 -12.62
C PRO A 69 -50.91 30.86 -13.97
N GLU A 70 -51.32 30.14 -15.01
CA GLU A 70 -51.79 30.59 -16.34
C GLU A 70 -51.19 31.81 -17.07
N LEU A 71 -50.75 31.58 -18.31
CA LEU A 71 -51.17 32.23 -19.58
C LEU A 71 -50.33 31.59 -20.71
N ALA A 72 -50.86 30.72 -21.58
CA ALA A 72 -51.68 31.00 -22.77
C ALA A 72 -50.89 31.59 -23.97
N GLY A 73 -51.00 30.98 -25.18
CA GLY A 73 -50.44 31.60 -26.40
C GLY A 73 -50.10 30.71 -27.60
N ALA A 74 -51.12 30.28 -28.36
CA ALA A 74 -51.08 29.97 -29.80
C ALA A 74 -50.12 28.85 -30.34
N ALA A 75 -50.30 28.52 -31.63
CA ALA A 75 -49.57 27.48 -32.36
C ALA A 75 -49.34 27.89 -33.82
N CYS A 76 -48.37 27.26 -34.50
CA CYS A 76 -48.42 27.04 -35.94
C CYS A 76 -47.49 25.89 -36.41
N ARG A 77 -47.72 25.40 -37.63
CA ARG A 77 -47.01 24.33 -38.37
C ARG A 77 -46.59 24.90 -39.75
N PRO A 78 -46.14 24.09 -40.75
CA PRO A 78 -44.90 23.29 -40.91
C PRO A 78 -44.18 23.78 -42.22
N PRO A 79 -43.77 22.99 -43.25
CA PRO A 79 -43.14 21.65 -43.35
C PRO A 79 -41.90 21.55 -44.31
N ALA A 80 -41.32 20.33 -44.37
CA ALA A 80 -40.86 19.60 -45.59
C ALA A 80 -39.53 19.91 -46.34
N CYS A 81 -39.01 18.81 -46.94
CA CYS A 81 -38.09 18.69 -48.09
C CYS A 81 -36.62 19.16 -47.92
N SER A 82 -35.63 18.61 -48.64
CA SER A 82 -35.50 17.34 -49.40
C SER A 82 -34.03 17.15 -49.88
N GLY A 83 -33.52 15.93 -50.00
CA GLY A 83 -32.21 15.66 -50.63
C GLY A 83 -31.85 14.16 -50.68
N THR A 84 -31.24 13.69 -51.77
CA THR A 84 -31.12 12.26 -52.11
C THR A 84 -29.80 11.90 -52.82
N PHE A 85 -29.29 10.68 -52.55
CA PHE A 85 -28.24 9.92 -53.27
C PHE A 85 -26.86 10.61 -53.48
N CYS A 86 -25.73 9.94 -53.24
CA CYS A 86 -25.22 8.83 -54.04
C CYS A 86 -24.22 7.92 -53.28
N LEU A 87 -23.82 6.81 -53.92
CA LEU A 87 -22.83 5.83 -53.45
C LEU A 87 -21.45 6.03 -54.10
N GLY A 88 -20.39 5.57 -53.44
CA GLY A 88 -19.04 5.41 -54.01
C GLY A 88 -18.07 4.74 -53.03
N GLU A 89 -17.36 3.70 -53.49
CA GLU A 89 -16.16 3.17 -52.83
C GLU A 89 -14.95 4.09 -53.09
N PRO A 90 -13.78 3.91 -52.43
CA PRO A 90 -12.78 3.02 -53.04
C PRO A 90 -11.74 2.32 -52.12
N SER A 91 -11.21 1.19 -52.62
CA SER A 91 -9.80 0.73 -52.58
C SER A 91 -9.01 0.53 -51.26
N LEU A 92 -8.34 -0.64 -51.19
CA LEU A 92 -7.22 -0.98 -50.30
C LEU A 92 -5.85 -0.46 -50.81
N PRO A 93 -4.85 -0.30 -49.92
CA PRO A 93 -3.43 -0.42 -50.27
C PRO A 93 -2.68 -1.54 -49.51
N SER A 94 -1.55 -2.00 -50.09
CA SER A 94 -0.74 -3.16 -49.70
C SER A 94 0.49 -2.81 -48.83
N PRO A 95 1.18 -3.76 -48.15
CA PRO A 95 2.25 -3.47 -47.20
C PRO A 95 3.66 -3.28 -47.82
N CYS A 96 4.56 -2.64 -47.06
CA CYS A 96 5.94 -2.33 -47.45
C CYS A 96 6.98 -3.44 -47.14
N PRO A 97 8.14 -3.47 -47.86
CA PRO A 97 9.15 -4.53 -47.77
C PRO A 97 10.30 -4.26 -46.76
N PRO A 98 11.13 -5.27 -46.43
CA PRO A 98 12.29 -5.14 -45.53
C PRO A 98 13.60 -4.72 -46.23
N PRO A 99 14.58 -4.13 -45.50
CA PRO A 99 15.87 -3.73 -46.05
C PRO A 99 16.92 -4.86 -46.12
N ARG A 100 17.84 -4.77 -47.09
CA ARG A 100 19.05 -5.63 -47.21
C ARG A 100 20.29 -4.84 -47.66
N GLY A 101 21.31 -4.79 -46.80
CA GLY A 101 22.72 -4.53 -47.17
C GLY A 101 23.06 -3.12 -47.71
N ALA A 102 24.32 -2.81 -48.02
CA ALA A 102 25.62 -3.39 -47.60
C ALA A 102 26.78 -2.48 -48.09
N ARG A 103 27.91 -2.40 -47.34
CA ARG A 103 29.32 -2.07 -47.75
C ARG A 103 30.17 -1.65 -46.52
N SER A 104 31.52 -1.63 -46.51
CA SER A 104 32.51 -2.70 -46.82
C SER A 104 33.97 -2.19 -46.69
N SER A 105 34.74 -2.71 -45.72
CA SER A 105 36.22 -2.67 -45.65
C SER A 105 36.67 -3.50 -44.42
N SER A 106 37.40 -4.64 -44.52
CA SER A 106 38.79 -4.90 -44.96
C SER A 106 39.86 -4.49 -43.91
N GLY A 107 40.81 -5.33 -43.46
CA GLY A 107 41.21 -6.71 -43.84
C GLY A 107 41.48 -7.63 -42.62
N HIS A 108 41.70 -8.94 -42.81
CA HIS A 108 43.02 -9.62 -42.94
C HIS A 108 43.83 -9.68 -41.62
N SER A 109 44.46 -10.80 -41.19
CA SER A 109 44.89 -12.01 -41.94
C SER A 109 44.89 -13.31 -41.10
N LYS A 110 44.61 -14.44 -41.78
CA LYS A 110 45.05 -15.86 -41.65
C LYS A 110 45.94 -16.27 -40.44
N ASN A 111 45.81 -17.48 -39.84
CA ASN A 111 46.03 -18.81 -40.47
C ASN A 111 45.32 -19.97 -39.72
N GLY A 112 45.15 -21.11 -40.41
CA GLY A 112 44.88 -22.45 -39.81
C GLY A 112 46.16 -23.33 -39.79
N PRO A 113 46.13 -24.67 -40.04
CA PRO A 113 44.99 -25.48 -40.53
C PRO A 113 44.89 -26.97 -40.03
N LEU A 114 43.95 -27.73 -40.64
CA LEU A 114 43.90 -29.20 -40.86
C LEU A 114 43.54 -30.18 -39.70
N GLY A 115 42.78 -31.24 -40.06
CA GLY A 115 42.48 -32.37 -39.16
C GLY A 115 41.24 -33.24 -39.52
N ASP A 116 41.17 -33.85 -40.72
CA ASP A 116 40.05 -34.75 -41.11
C ASP A 116 40.08 -36.14 -40.44
N ARG A 117 38.89 -36.75 -40.24
CA ARG A 117 38.65 -38.20 -40.44
C ARG A 117 37.17 -38.59 -40.51
N LEU A 118 36.90 -39.84 -40.91
CA LEU A 118 35.68 -40.31 -41.57
C LEU A 118 35.35 -41.78 -41.18
N LEU A 119 34.08 -42.20 -41.37
CA LEU A 119 33.55 -43.61 -41.35
C LEU A 119 33.54 -44.34 -39.98
N ALA A 120 32.83 -45.47 -39.77
CA ALA A 120 31.50 -45.97 -40.24
C ALA A 120 31.15 -47.32 -39.52
N GLY A 121 29.88 -47.76 -39.57
CA GLY A 121 29.42 -49.11 -39.13
C GLY A 121 28.65 -49.11 -37.79
N ALA A 122 27.42 -49.62 -37.58
CA ALA A 122 26.41 -50.41 -38.33
C ALA A 122 26.33 -51.94 -38.03
N ALA A 123 25.34 -52.35 -37.22
CA ALA A 123 24.75 -53.70 -37.08
C ALA A 123 23.41 -53.58 -36.28
N THR A 124 22.21 -53.68 -36.89
CA THR A 124 21.30 -54.86 -36.98
C THR A 124 20.71 -55.39 -35.65
N GLY A 125 19.42 -55.74 -35.52
CA GLY A 125 18.29 -55.85 -36.48
C GLY A 125 16.95 -55.36 -35.87
N ARG A 126 15.87 -55.12 -36.66
CA ARG A 126 14.85 -56.09 -37.18
C ARG A 126 14.06 -56.79 -36.05
N GLN A 127 12.71 -56.94 -36.10
CA GLN A 127 11.81 -57.06 -37.26
C GLN A 127 10.42 -56.36 -37.11
N THR A 128 9.81 -56.01 -38.27
CA THR A 128 8.38 -56.11 -38.69
C THR A 128 7.21 -55.59 -37.82
N SER A 129 6.09 -55.08 -38.38
CA SER A 129 5.75 -54.61 -39.75
C SER A 129 4.31 -54.02 -39.80
N ASN A 130 4.00 -53.20 -40.82
CA ASN A 130 2.73 -53.12 -41.62
C ASN A 130 1.32 -53.10 -40.93
N ARG A 131 0.28 -52.45 -41.48
CA ARG A 131 0.12 -51.33 -42.45
C ARG A 131 -1.40 -51.00 -42.56
N GLN A 132 -1.73 -49.76 -42.95
CA GLN A 132 -2.95 -49.34 -43.68
C GLN A 132 -4.37 -49.46 -43.05
N LEU A 133 -5.05 -48.29 -43.00
CA LEU A 133 -6.42 -47.99 -43.49
C LEU A 133 -7.60 -48.93 -43.18
N PHE A 134 -8.67 -48.32 -42.63
CA PHE A 134 -10.05 -48.59 -43.05
C PHE A 134 -10.90 -47.30 -43.01
N CYS A 135 -11.90 -47.18 -43.89
CA CYS A 135 -12.83 -46.04 -43.95
C CYS A 135 -14.16 -46.44 -44.65
N SER A 136 -15.30 -46.23 -43.98
CA SER A 136 -16.70 -46.24 -44.47
C SER A 136 -17.55 -45.83 -43.25
N GLU A 137 -18.33 -44.75 -43.21
CA GLU A 137 -19.55 -44.40 -43.98
C GLU A 137 -20.74 -45.35 -43.77
N TYR A 138 -21.78 -44.83 -43.08
CA TYR A 138 -23.20 -44.66 -43.51
C TYR A 138 -24.02 -44.18 -42.28
N LEU A 139 -24.47 -42.92 -42.19
CA LEU A 139 -25.68 -42.29 -42.75
C LEU A 139 -26.97 -42.46 -41.90
N GLY A 140 -27.43 -41.35 -41.29
CA GLY A 140 -28.73 -41.22 -40.61
C GLY A 140 -28.98 -39.75 -40.17
N ARG A 141 -30.10 -39.14 -40.57
CA ARG A 141 -30.38 -37.69 -40.41
C ARG A 141 -31.45 -37.39 -39.34
N ALA A 142 -31.31 -36.28 -38.60
CA ALA A 142 -32.44 -35.39 -38.25
C ALA A 142 -32.00 -33.98 -37.76
N MET A 143 -32.27 -32.97 -38.60
CA MET A 143 -32.66 -31.55 -38.34
C MET A 143 -31.91 -30.61 -37.34
N THR A 144 -31.53 -29.46 -37.92
CA THR A 144 -31.14 -28.13 -37.38
C THR A 144 -32.40 -27.29 -36.96
N PRO A 145 -32.35 -25.98 -36.54
CA PRO A 145 -31.26 -24.97 -36.38
C PRO A 145 -31.09 -24.41 -34.94
N ARG A 146 -30.11 -23.59 -34.51
CA ARG A 146 -29.26 -22.47 -35.04
C ARG A 146 -29.84 -21.04 -34.82
N ILE A 147 -29.19 -20.26 -33.91
CA ILE A 147 -29.07 -18.77 -33.83
C ILE A 147 -30.29 -17.94 -33.33
N GLY A 148 -30.08 -16.99 -32.40
CA GLY A 148 -31.00 -15.84 -32.17
C GLY A 148 -30.85 -15.04 -30.84
N PHE A 149 -30.52 -13.75 -30.94
CA PHE A 149 -30.80 -12.64 -29.97
C PHE A 149 -32.21 -12.03 -30.28
N PRO A 150 -32.74 -10.91 -29.69
CA PRO A 150 -32.40 -10.07 -28.51
C PRO A 150 -33.67 -9.65 -27.64
N PHE A 151 -33.54 -8.60 -26.80
CA PHE A 151 -34.57 -7.81 -26.05
C PHE A 151 -35.35 -8.55 -24.91
N CYS A 152 -35.80 -7.98 -23.77
CA CYS A 152 -35.85 -6.65 -23.11
C CYS A 152 -37.30 -6.09 -22.88
N CYS A 153 -37.49 -5.42 -21.72
CA CYS A 153 -38.62 -4.58 -21.25
C CYS A 153 -39.90 -5.19 -20.62
N LEU A 154 -40.32 -4.52 -19.52
CA LEU A 154 -41.68 -4.31 -18.96
C LEU A 154 -42.49 -5.54 -18.47
N MET A 155 -43.02 -5.54 -17.23
CA MET A 155 -44.14 -4.67 -16.81
C MET A 155 -44.15 -4.31 -15.30
N TRP A 156 -45.13 -3.49 -14.88
CA TRP A 156 -45.15 -2.77 -13.61
C TRP A 156 -46.50 -2.87 -12.88
N GLY A 157 -46.51 -3.28 -11.60
CA GLY A 157 -47.48 -2.93 -10.53
C GLY A 157 -48.95 -3.40 -10.59
N LEU A 158 -49.53 -3.63 -9.39
CA LEU A 158 -50.94 -3.43 -8.95
C LEU A 158 -51.05 -3.97 -7.50
N LEU A 159 -51.11 -3.09 -6.48
CA LEU A 159 -52.28 -2.74 -5.63
C LEU A 159 -52.75 -3.78 -4.57
N CYS A 160 -53.00 -3.26 -3.36
CA CYS A 160 -53.41 -3.95 -2.12
C CYS A 160 -54.95 -3.78 -1.88
N PRO A 161 -55.58 -4.08 -0.70
CA PRO A 161 -55.08 -4.64 0.57
C PRO A 161 -55.87 -5.88 1.12
N PRO A 162 -56.54 -5.90 2.31
CA PRO A 162 -56.12 -6.83 3.37
C PRO A 162 -57.21 -7.77 3.94
N LEU A 163 -56.82 -8.73 4.80
CA LEU A 163 -57.73 -9.44 5.72
C LEU A 163 -57.03 -9.80 7.06
N PHE A 164 -57.81 -10.30 8.04
CA PHE A 164 -57.65 -9.97 9.47
C PHE A 164 -58.11 -11.13 10.40
N LEU A 165 -57.59 -11.21 11.64
CA LEU A 165 -57.86 -12.25 12.69
C LEU A 165 -57.39 -13.68 12.31
N MET A 166 -57.08 -14.63 13.20
CA MET A 166 -56.85 -14.75 14.66
C MET A 166 -55.72 -15.81 14.83
N GLY A 167 -54.99 -16.02 15.93
CA GLY A 167 -55.16 -15.62 17.33
C GLY A 167 -55.57 -16.82 18.21
N VAL A 168 -54.62 -17.48 18.90
CA VAL A 168 -54.79 -18.32 20.13
C VAL A 168 -53.40 -18.68 20.73
N THR A 169 -53.35 -19.01 22.03
CA THR A 169 -52.12 -19.08 22.86
C THR A 169 -52.03 -20.34 23.73
N CYS A 170 -50.80 -20.83 24.01
CA CYS A 170 -50.49 -21.71 25.15
C CYS A 170 -49.31 -21.14 25.97
N HIS A 171 -49.25 -21.42 27.28
CA HIS A 171 -48.71 -20.44 28.25
C HIS A 171 -48.31 -21.04 29.61
N ALA A 172 -47.00 -21.09 29.95
CA ALA A 172 -46.47 -21.39 31.29
C ALA A 172 -45.00 -20.88 31.39
N VAL A 173 -44.55 -19.96 32.26
CA VAL A 173 -45.16 -19.14 33.33
C VAL A 173 -45.10 -19.71 34.79
N VAL A 174 -43.90 -20.05 35.26
CA VAL A 174 -43.51 -20.06 36.70
C VAL A 174 -42.13 -19.38 36.79
N ARG A 175 -41.97 -18.12 37.26
CA ARG A 175 -41.92 -17.59 38.65
C ARG A 175 -40.78 -18.23 39.50
N CYS A 176 -39.97 -17.53 40.28
CA CYS A 176 -39.83 -16.09 40.65
C CYS A 176 -38.32 -15.83 41.02
N SER A 177 -37.79 -14.70 41.56
CA SER A 177 -38.34 -13.46 42.14
C SER A 177 -37.32 -12.29 42.12
N LEU A 178 -37.62 -11.21 42.87
CA LEU A 178 -36.80 -10.03 43.23
C LEU A 178 -36.95 -9.77 44.76
N PRO A 179 -36.29 -8.80 45.46
CA PRO A 179 -35.56 -7.58 45.02
C PRO A 179 -34.18 -7.38 45.76
N PRO A 180 -33.65 -6.16 46.05
CA PRO A 180 -32.98 -5.28 45.10
C PRO A 180 -31.59 -4.72 45.53
N GLY A 181 -30.74 -4.38 44.54
CA GLY A 181 -29.95 -3.14 44.51
C GLY A 181 -28.55 -3.08 45.14
N LEU A 182 -27.54 -2.75 44.31
CA LEU A 182 -26.66 -1.59 44.52
C LEU A 182 -25.95 -1.18 43.20
N GLN A 183 -25.16 -0.10 43.22
CA GLN A 183 -24.45 0.45 42.06
C GLN A 183 -23.14 -0.32 41.76
N GLY A 184 -22.75 -0.41 40.49
CA GLY A 184 -21.45 -0.97 40.10
C GLY A 184 -21.10 -0.71 38.62
N SER A 185 -19.92 -0.15 38.35
CA SER A 185 -19.42 0.10 37.00
C SER A 185 -18.73 -1.15 36.41
N ALA A 186 -19.21 -1.62 35.26
CA ALA A 186 -18.65 -2.79 34.58
C ALA A 186 -17.61 -2.37 33.52
N ARG A 187 -16.32 -2.54 33.84
CA ARG A 187 -15.24 -2.56 32.83
C ARG A 187 -15.30 -3.89 32.07
N LEU A 188 -14.96 -3.90 30.78
CA LEU A 188 -14.65 -5.16 30.10
C LEU A 188 -13.38 -5.75 30.71
N LEU A 189 -13.47 -6.98 31.20
CA LEU A 189 -12.33 -7.82 31.57
C LEU A 189 -12.07 -8.85 30.48
N HIS A 190 -10.80 -9.24 30.31
CA HIS A 190 -10.43 -10.34 29.44
C HIS A 190 -11.00 -11.66 29.96
N LEU A 191 -11.56 -12.47 29.06
CA LEU A 191 -11.87 -13.88 29.34
C LEU A 191 -10.61 -14.71 29.14
N SER A 192 -9.88 -14.98 30.22
CA SER A 192 -8.89 -16.05 30.27
C SER A 192 -9.60 -17.40 30.48
N THR A 193 -9.31 -18.38 29.63
CA THR A 193 -9.79 -19.75 29.80
C THR A 193 -8.81 -20.55 30.65
N ASN A 194 -9.23 -21.02 31.82
CA ASN A 194 -8.42 -21.89 32.67
C ASN A 194 -8.04 -23.18 31.93
N VAL A 195 -6.75 -23.51 31.96
CA VAL A 195 -6.22 -24.86 31.72
C VAL A 195 -5.45 -25.26 32.99
N SER A 196 -5.55 -26.51 33.41
CA SER A 196 -5.09 -26.99 34.71
C SER A 196 -3.56 -26.97 34.86
N SER A 197 -3.12 -26.68 36.08
CA SER A 197 -1.73 -26.60 36.51
C SER A 197 -0.91 -27.87 36.24
N HIS A 198 0.28 -27.69 35.68
CA HIS A 198 1.46 -28.49 36.01
C HIS A 198 2.61 -27.54 36.31
N GLU A 199 3.30 -27.76 37.43
CA GLU A 199 4.32 -26.83 37.93
C GLU A 199 5.63 -26.96 37.14
N LEU A 200 5.99 -25.90 36.42
CA LEU A 200 7.37 -25.62 36.03
C LEU A 200 7.67 -24.18 36.45
N GLY A 201 8.70 -24.02 37.29
CA GLY A 201 9.03 -22.75 37.93
C GLY A 201 9.53 -21.70 36.93
N TYR A 202 8.63 -20.86 36.43
CA TYR A 202 9.00 -19.62 35.76
C TYR A 202 9.60 -18.65 36.79
N CYS A 203 10.93 -18.57 36.84
CA CYS A 203 11.59 -17.40 37.37
C CYS A 203 11.33 -16.24 36.40
N GLU A 204 10.53 -15.25 36.83
CA GLU A 204 10.46 -13.93 36.17
C GLU A 204 11.77 -13.16 36.42
N ALA A 205 12.86 -13.66 35.85
CA ALA A 205 14.00 -12.82 35.53
C ALA A 205 13.58 -11.94 34.35
N GLU A 206 13.61 -10.61 34.53
CA GLU A 206 13.46 -9.67 33.42
C GLU A 206 14.48 -10.04 32.33
N ALA A 207 14.00 -10.56 31.19
CA ALA A 207 14.86 -11.04 30.13
C ALA A 207 15.65 -9.87 29.53
N LYS A 208 16.87 -9.72 30.04
CA LYS A 208 17.76 -8.59 29.78
C LYS A 208 18.10 -8.54 28.29
N LEU A 209 17.93 -7.35 27.71
CA LEU A 209 18.32 -7.06 26.34
C LEU A 209 19.78 -7.42 26.08
N ALA A 210 20.05 -8.05 24.95
CA ALA A 210 21.40 -8.41 24.54
C ALA A 210 22.19 -7.15 24.15
N SER A 211 23.32 -6.92 24.82
CA SER A 211 24.22 -5.77 24.57
C SER A 211 25.35 -6.07 23.59
N SER A 212 25.32 -7.24 22.92
CA SER A 212 26.20 -7.61 21.81
C SER A 212 25.52 -8.68 20.95
N LEU A 213 26.09 -8.98 19.77
CA LEU A 213 25.58 -10.00 18.86
C LEU A 213 26.15 -11.41 19.11
N ASP A 214 27.05 -11.59 20.08
CA ASP A 214 27.82 -12.85 20.25
C ASP A 214 26.96 -14.08 20.52
N PHE A 215 25.85 -13.90 21.24
CA PHE A 215 24.88 -14.95 21.58
C PHE A 215 23.52 -14.73 20.93
N TRP A 216 23.39 -13.69 20.10
CA TRP A 216 22.18 -13.38 19.36
C TRP A 216 22.23 -14.12 18.02
N THR A 217 21.26 -14.99 17.75
CA THR A 217 21.29 -15.92 16.62
C THR A 217 20.06 -15.81 15.74
N LEU A 218 20.21 -16.21 14.48
CA LEU A 218 19.12 -16.35 13.51
C LEU A 218 19.02 -17.81 13.10
N SER A 219 17.84 -18.26 12.68
CA SER A 219 17.67 -19.58 12.06
C SER A 219 17.05 -19.45 10.67
N SER A 220 17.65 -20.12 9.68
CA SER A 220 17.01 -20.40 8.39
C SER A 220 16.47 -21.84 8.30
N GLU A 221 16.65 -22.65 9.35
CA GLU A 221 16.51 -24.12 9.32
C GLU A 221 15.07 -24.57 9.01
N ASN A 222 14.07 -23.98 9.68
CA ASN A 222 12.65 -24.32 9.47
C ASN A 222 12.19 -24.09 8.03
N LEU A 223 12.76 -23.10 7.33
CA LEU A 223 12.44 -22.86 5.91
C LEU A 223 13.11 -23.91 5.03
N ILE A 224 14.43 -24.11 5.15
CA ILE A 224 15.19 -25.00 4.25
C ILE A 224 14.93 -26.50 4.50
N ALA A 225 14.44 -26.87 5.69
CA ALA A 225 14.07 -28.26 6.02
C ALA A 225 12.71 -28.68 5.43
N VAL A 226 11.79 -27.73 5.18
CA VAL A 226 10.43 -28.02 4.69
C VAL A 226 10.22 -27.57 3.24
N LEU A 227 10.82 -26.43 2.85
CA LEU A 227 10.61 -25.80 1.56
C LEU A 227 11.85 -26.00 0.67
N PRO A 228 11.72 -26.59 -0.54
CA PRO A 228 12.86 -26.89 -1.38
C PRO A 228 13.61 -25.62 -1.79
N VAL A 229 14.94 -25.75 -1.79
CA VAL A 229 15.92 -24.71 -2.15
C VAL A 229 16.50 -25.01 -3.54
N ASP A 230 16.84 -23.97 -4.29
CA ASP A 230 17.52 -24.04 -5.58
C ASP A 230 18.88 -24.78 -5.44
N PRO A 231 19.12 -25.87 -6.20
CA PRO A 231 20.39 -26.58 -6.13
C PRO A 231 21.57 -25.78 -6.68
N VAL A 232 21.33 -24.77 -7.53
CA VAL A 232 22.38 -23.95 -8.16
C VAL A 232 22.88 -22.89 -7.17
N GLN A 233 24.09 -23.09 -6.62
CA GLN A 233 24.66 -22.23 -5.58
C GLN A 233 25.25 -20.92 -6.12
N GLU A 234 25.57 -20.86 -7.40
CA GLU A 234 26.18 -19.70 -8.03
C GLU A 234 25.18 -18.54 -8.13
N ASN A 235 25.52 -17.37 -7.58
CA ASN A 235 24.65 -16.19 -7.62
C ASN A 235 24.76 -15.47 -8.97
N TYR A 236 23.92 -15.84 -9.93
CA TYR A 236 23.75 -15.16 -11.22
C TYR A 236 22.27 -15.15 -11.65
N VAL A 237 21.87 -14.13 -12.41
CA VAL A 237 20.47 -13.95 -12.84
C VAL A 237 20.04 -15.08 -13.77
N ARG A 238 18.93 -15.75 -13.44
CA ARG A 238 18.38 -16.90 -14.18
C ARG A 238 16.86 -17.02 -13.98
N LYS A 239 16.22 -17.96 -14.67
CA LYS A 239 14.86 -18.42 -14.32
C LYS A 239 14.95 -19.68 -13.47
N VAL A 240 14.49 -19.60 -12.23
CA VAL A 240 14.50 -20.68 -11.24
C VAL A 240 13.16 -21.45 -11.27
N LYS A 241 13.16 -22.75 -10.95
CA LYS A 241 11.96 -23.62 -10.97
C LYS A 241 12.00 -24.65 -9.83
N ASN A 242 10.83 -25.18 -9.46
CA ASN A 242 10.67 -26.32 -8.55
C ASN A 242 11.24 -26.13 -7.13
N CYS A 243 11.46 -24.87 -6.72
CA CYS A 243 11.90 -24.49 -5.37
C CYS A 243 11.19 -23.20 -4.91
N ILE A 244 11.33 -22.84 -3.63
CA ILE A 244 10.79 -21.59 -3.06
C ILE A 244 11.87 -20.52 -2.87
N PHE A 245 13.11 -20.93 -2.57
CA PHE A 245 14.24 -20.02 -2.31
C PHE A 245 15.47 -20.42 -3.13
N SER A 246 16.34 -19.46 -3.43
CA SER A 246 17.75 -19.72 -3.72
C SER A 246 18.60 -19.22 -2.56
N ILE A 247 19.70 -19.92 -2.25
CA ILE A 247 20.73 -19.36 -1.37
C ILE A 247 21.40 -18.20 -2.13
N ALA A 248 21.49 -17.05 -1.48
CA ALA A 248 22.08 -15.84 -2.06
C ALA A 248 22.66 -14.98 -0.94
N PHE A 249 23.99 -14.86 -0.91
CA PHE A 249 24.69 -14.02 0.05
C PHE A 249 24.63 -12.54 -0.38
N PRO A 250 24.38 -11.61 0.56
CA PRO A 250 24.56 -10.19 0.34
C PRO A 250 25.92 -9.84 -0.30
N THR A 251 25.91 -8.79 -1.11
CA THR A 251 27.11 -8.13 -1.63
C THR A 251 27.32 -6.83 -0.86
N PRO A 252 28.35 -6.69 0.00
CA PRO A 252 28.64 -5.43 0.67
C PRO A 252 28.85 -4.26 -0.31
N PHE A 253 28.74 -3.03 0.19
CA PHE A 253 29.19 -1.85 -0.56
C PHE A 253 30.72 -1.76 -0.55
N LYS A 254 31.31 -1.11 -1.56
CA LYS A 254 32.77 -0.92 -1.66
C LYS A 254 33.23 0.30 -0.87
N SER A 255 32.43 1.36 -0.87
CA SER A 255 32.68 2.59 -0.14
C SER A 255 32.09 2.54 1.27
N ARG A 256 32.68 3.33 2.17
CA ARG A 256 32.29 3.43 3.59
C ARG A 256 30.76 3.47 3.78
N VAL A 257 30.27 2.55 4.60
CA VAL A 257 28.88 2.56 5.09
C VAL A 257 28.75 3.42 6.35
N ARG A 258 27.54 3.92 6.59
CA ARG A 258 27.17 4.73 7.77
C ARG A 258 25.77 4.34 8.22
N LEU A 259 25.61 4.04 9.51
CA LEU A 259 24.30 3.90 10.12
C LEU A 259 23.67 5.29 10.29
N VAL A 260 22.48 5.48 9.74
CA VAL A 260 21.81 6.79 9.66
C VAL A 260 20.70 6.94 10.70
N ALA A 261 19.87 5.90 10.82
CA ALA A 261 18.76 5.81 11.76
C ALA A 261 18.52 4.35 12.15
N VAL A 262 17.98 4.15 13.35
CA VAL A 262 17.54 2.85 13.89
C VAL A 262 16.21 3.02 14.60
N SER A 263 15.33 2.03 14.54
CA SER A 263 14.09 2.03 15.31
C SER A 263 14.31 1.35 16.65
N LYS A 264 14.23 2.12 17.75
CA LYS A 264 14.45 1.64 19.12
C LYS A 264 13.50 0.52 19.50
N GLU A 265 12.21 0.68 19.18
CA GLU A 265 11.16 -0.34 19.40
C GLU A 265 11.49 -1.65 18.67
N VAL A 266 12.03 -1.57 17.44
CA VAL A 266 12.36 -2.78 16.67
C VAL A 266 13.60 -3.47 17.24
N LEU A 267 14.58 -2.72 17.77
CA LEU A 267 15.71 -3.30 18.47
C LEU A 267 15.27 -3.95 19.79
N GLU A 268 14.62 -3.21 20.67
CA GLU A 268 14.37 -3.63 22.06
C GLU A 268 13.13 -4.53 22.22
N ASP A 269 12.05 -4.30 21.48
CA ASP A 269 10.77 -5.03 21.65
C ASP A 269 10.57 -6.18 20.65
N ILE A 270 11.34 -6.20 19.55
CA ILE A 270 11.22 -7.21 18.47
C ILE A 270 12.48 -8.07 18.31
N LEU A 271 13.68 -7.50 18.45
CA LEU A 271 14.95 -8.22 18.29
C LEU A 271 15.67 -8.49 19.63
N ASP A 272 15.11 -8.00 20.74
CA ASP A 272 15.67 -8.06 22.11
C ASP A 272 17.12 -7.57 22.24
N LEU A 273 17.52 -6.64 21.36
CA LEU A 273 18.81 -5.97 21.35
C LEU A 273 18.72 -4.64 22.10
N ASP A 274 19.69 -4.37 22.97
CA ASP A 274 19.83 -3.06 23.61
C ASP A 274 20.22 -2.00 22.56
N LEU A 275 19.71 -0.77 22.68
CA LEU A 275 19.99 0.30 21.72
C LEU A 275 21.51 0.57 21.54
N SER A 276 22.34 0.32 22.56
CA SER A 276 23.81 0.43 22.47
C SER A 276 24.44 -0.52 21.45
N VAL A 277 23.80 -1.65 21.11
CA VAL A 277 24.23 -2.55 20.03
C VAL A 277 24.34 -1.80 18.70
N SER A 278 23.48 -0.80 18.48
CA SER A 278 23.51 0.00 17.24
C SER A 278 24.75 0.87 17.07
N GLU A 279 25.54 1.10 18.13
CA GLU A 279 26.81 1.82 18.07
C GLU A 279 28.01 0.89 17.77
N THR A 280 27.80 -0.43 17.72
CA THR A 280 28.87 -1.41 17.43
C THR A 280 29.12 -1.58 15.94
N ASP A 281 30.40 -1.74 15.56
CA ASP A 281 30.78 -2.12 14.19
C ASP A 281 30.09 -3.42 13.74
N ASP A 282 29.86 -4.33 14.68
CA ASP A 282 29.21 -5.62 14.50
C ASP A 282 27.77 -5.49 13.98
N PHE A 283 26.97 -4.59 14.56
CA PHE A 283 25.63 -4.28 14.08
C PHE A 283 25.65 -3.51 12.77
N ILE A 284 26.63 -2.61 12.57
CA ILE A 284 26.79 -1.87 11.31
C ILE A 284 27.10 -2.84 10.16
N GLN A 285 27.95 -3.84 10.39
CA GLN A 285 28.26 -4.91 9.43
C GLN A 285 27.06 -5.83 9.18
N LEU A 286 26.26 -6.17 10.20
CA LEU A 286 25.02 -6.92 9.99
C LEU A 286 24.02 -6.13 9.13
N ALA A 287 23.81 -4.84 9.44
CA ALA A 287 22.89 -3.96 8.75
C ALA A 287 23.37 -3.55 7.33
N SER A 288 24.68 -3.65 7.04
CA SER A 288 25.24 -3.46 5.69
C SER A 288 25.25 -4.75 4.84
N GLY A 289 25.03 -5.92 5.46
CA GLY A 289 25.19 -7.23 4.81
C GLY A 289 26.64 -7.69 4.68
N GLU A 290 27.54 -7.17 5.49
CA GLU A 290 28.96 -7.55 5.57
C GLU A 290 29.21 -8.68 6.57
N LYS A 291 28.49 -8.69 7.71
CA LYS A 291 28.52 -9.78 8.69
C LYS A 291 27.26 -10.63 8.59
N ILE A 292 27.44 -11.95 8.47
CA ILE A 292 26.39 -12.95 8.59
C ILE A 292 26.45 -13.57 9.99
N VAL A 293 25.32 -13.61 10.68
CA VAL A 293 25.19 -14.11 12.07
C VAL A 293 25.07 -15.63 12.10
N SER A 294 25.47 -16.25 13.22
CA SER A 294 25.38 -17.71 13.40
C SER A 294 23.95 -18.23 13.21
N GLY A 295 23.82 -19.38 12.55
CA GLY A 295 22.56 -20.02 12.15
C GLY A 295 21.85 -19.39 10.93
N SER A 296 22.35 -18.25 10.42
CA SER A 296 21.88 -17.65 9.17
C SER A 296 22.38 -18.41 7.95
N ILE A 297 21.45 -18.83 7.08
CA ILE A 297 21.71 -19.11 5.67
C ILE A 297 20.91 -18.09 4.87
N PRO A 298 21.55 -17.09 4.24
CA PRO A 298 20.85 -16.05 3.48
C PRO A 298 20.10 -16.59 2.25
N LEU A 299 18.81 -16.27 2.16
CA LEU A 299 17.89 -16.73 1.11
C LEU A 299 17.35 -15.55 0.27
N ALA A 300 17.03 -15.83 -0.98
CA ALA A 300 16.23 -14.97 -1.85
C ALA A 300 14.99 -15.74 -2.35
N HIS A 301 13.80 -15.15 -2.15
CA HIS A 301 12.51 -15.79 -2.41
C HIS A 301 12.14 -15.75 -3.90
N ARG A 302 11.67 -16.88 -4.44
CA ARG A 302 11.04 -17.01 -5.76
C ARG A 302 9.54 -16.72 -5.69
N TYR A 303 9.08 -15.69 -6.39
CA TYR A 303 7.65 -15.41 -6.57
C TYR A 303 7.35 -14.89 -7.98
N GLY A 304 6.06 -14.80 -8.33
CA GLY A 304 5.56 -14.16 -9.55
C GLY A 304 4.60 -13.03 -9.19
N GLY A 305 3.81 -12.54 -10.14
CA GLY A 305 2.76 -11.56 -9.85
C GLY A 305 2.09 -10.94 -11.07
N TYR A 306 0.89 -10.38 -10.87
CA TYR A 306 0.22 -9.51 -11.82
C TYR A 306 0.60 -8.05 -11.55
N GLN A 307 1.54 -7.54 -12.32
CA GLN A 307 1.97 -6.15 -12.27
C GLN A 307 1.06 -5.31 -13.18
N PHE A 308 0.43 -4.26 -12.63
CA PHE A 308 -0.64 -3.49 -13.30
C PHE A 308 -1.82 -4.34 -13.83
N GLY A 309 -2.00 -5.55 -13.30
CA GLY A 309 -3.03 -6.50 -13.75
C GLY A 309 -2.62 -7.43 -14.88
N ILE A 310 -1.39 -7.32 -15.40
CA ILE A 310 -0.81 -8.21 -16.41
C ILE A 310 0.20 -9.16 -15.73
N TRP A 311 0.19 -10.44 -16.09
CA TRP A 311 1.13 -11.42 -15.51
C TRP A 311 2.58 -11.10 -15.92
N ALA A 312 3.42 -10.76 -14.95
CA ALA A 312 4.82 -10.38 -15.17
C ALA A 312 5.79 -11.58 -15.28
N GLY A 313 5.27 -12.81 -15.19
CA GLY A 313 6.08 -14.02 -15.17
C GLY A 313 6.80 -14.21 -13.83
N GLN A 314 8.09 -14.53 -13.90
CA GLN A 314 8.92 -14.71 -12.71
C GLN A 314 9.49 -13.38 -12.22
N LEU A 315 9.22 -13.11 -10.95
CA LEU A 315 9.78 -12.03 -10.15
C LEU A 315 10.74 -12.67 -9.14
N GLY A 316 10.56 -12.42 -7.84
CA GLY A 316 11.46 -12.84 -6.77
C GLY A 316 12.18 -11.66 -6.12
N ASP A 317 12.88 -11.91 -5.02
CA ASP A 317 13.61 -10.89 -4.24
C ASP A 317 14.85 -10.38 -5.01
N GLY A 318 14.64 -9.62 -6.09
CA GLY A 318 15.69 -9.19 -7.03
C GLY A 318 16.71 -8.19 -6.49
N ARG A 319 16.59 -7.78 -5.22
CA ARG A 319 17.49 -6.88 -4.50
C ARG A 319 17.37 -7.01 -2.98
N ALA A 320 16.96 -8.17 -2.49
CA ALA A 320 16.73 -8.38 -1.07
C ALA A 320 17.18 -9.78 -0.65
N HIS A 321 17.65 -9.87 0.59
CA HIS A 321 18.15 -11.11 1.17
C HIS A 321 17.49 -11.31 2.53
N LEU A 322 16.74 -12.41 2.67
CA LEU A 322 16.25 -12.92 3.95
C LEU A 322 17.44 -13.49 4.69
N ILE A 323 17.93 -12.77 5.70
CA ILE A 323 19.10 -13.17 6.50
C ILE A 323 18.75 -14.11 7.66
N GLY A 324 17.49 -14.57 7.74
CA GLY A 324 17.03 -15.57 8.69
C GLY A 324 15.86 -15.11 9.54
N ILE A 325 15.40 -15.99 10.41
CA ILE A 325 14.30 -15.78 11.35
C ILE A 325 14.89 -15.56 12.75
N TYR A 326 14.52 -14.46 13.40
CA TYR A 326 14.71 -14.28 14.84
C TYR A 326 13.48 -14.82 15.59
N THR A 327 13.68 -15.36 16.79
CA THR A 327 12.59 -15.68 17.72
C THR A 327 12.83 -14.92 19.01
N ASN A 328 11.91 -14.01 19.36
CA ASN A 328 12.05 -13.13 20.52
C ASN A 328 11.67 -13.83 21.84
N ARG A 329 11.95 -13.16 22.98
CA ARG A 329 11.65 -13.63 24.34
C ARG A 329 10.16 -13.87 24.63
N GLN A 330 9.26 -13.33 23.79
CA GLN A 330 7.82 -13.59 23.82
C GLN A 330 7.44 -14.84 22.98
N GLY A 331 8.41 -15.53 22.38
CA GLY A 331 8.21 -16.72 21.55
C GLY A 331 7.77 -16.43 20.11
N GLU A 332 7.79 -15.17 19.68
CA GLU A 332 7.35 -14.78 18.35
C GLU A 332 8.47 -14.84 17.31
N LYS A 333 8.14 -15.35 16.12
CA LYS A 333 9.03 -15.35 14.95
C LYS A 333 8.97 -14.02 14.18
N TRP A 334 10.12 -13.61 13.67
CA TRP A 334 10.30 -12.43 12.81
C TRP A 334 11.32 -12.72 11.69
N GLU A 335 10.93 -12.57 10.43
CA GLU A 335 11.79 -12.71 9.25
C GLU A 335 12.57 -11.41 8.97
N LEU A 336 13.90 -11.43 9.09
CA LEU A 336 14.78 -10.28 8.85
C LEU A 336 15.25 -10.23 7.39
N GLN A 337 15.00 -9.12 6.70
CA GLN A 337 15.35 -8.97 5.29
C GLN A 337 16.13 -7.66 5.02
N LEU A 338 17.36 -7.79 4.52
CA LEU A 338 18.15 -6.66 4.02
C LEU A 338 17.70 -6.30 2.61
N LYS A 339 17.21 -5.08 2.39
CA LYS A 339 16.79 -4.57 1.07
C LYS A 339 17.83 -3.59 0.50
N GLY A 340 18.27 -3.82 -0.74
CA GLY A 340 19.34 -3.07 -1.42
C GLY A 340 20.74 -3.69 -1.32
N SER A 341 20.84 -4.90 -0.75
CA SER A 341 22.07 -5.54 -0.30
C SER A 341 22.76 -6.43 -1.33
N GLY A 342 22.42 -6.34 -2.63
CA GLY A 342 23.15 -7.03 -3.70
C GLY A 342 22.26 -7.77 -4.69
N LYS A 343 22.88 -8.40 -5.69
CA LYS A 343 22.17 -9.20 -6.71
C LYS A 343 21.73 -10.55 -6.17
N THR A 344 20.67 -11.08 -6.76
CA THR A 344 20.16 -12.44 -6.56
C THR A 344 19.88 -13.07 -7.94
N PRO A 345 19.55 -14.37 -8.02
CA PRO A 345 19.03 -14.98 -9.25
C PRO A 345 17.82 -14.23 -9.85
N TYR A 346 17.09 -13.49 -9.02
CA TYR A 346 15.85 -12.79 -9.33
C TYR A 346 16.03 -11.31 -9.74
N SER A 347 17.25 -10.78 -9.81
CA SER A 347 17.49 -9.35 -10.12
C SER A 347 17.00 -8.89 -11.49
N ARG A 348 16.74 -9.82 -12.43
CA ARG A 348 16.41 -9.50 -13.84
C ARG A 348 17.48 -8.55 -14.41
N ASN A 349 17.09 -7.39 -14.92
CA ASN A 349 18.02 -6.39 -15.46
C ASN A 349 18.59 -5.44 -14.39
N GLY A 350 18.15 -5.55 -13.13
CA GLY A 350 18.55 -4.68 -12.03
C GLY A 350 19.98 -4.93 -11.51
N ASP A 351 20.49 -3.96 -10.75
CA ASP A 351 21.81 -4.01 -10.12
C ASP A 351 21.83 -4.65 -8.72
N GLY A 352 20.66 -4.96 -8.15
CA GLY A 352 20.53 -5.50 -6.79
C GLY A 352 20.57 -4.44 -5.66
N ARG A 353 20.59 -3.15 -6.01
CA ARG A 353 20.70 -2.04 -5.04
C ARG A 353 19.38 -1.31 -4.78
N ALA A 354 19.36 -0.62 -3.65
CA ALA A 354 18.41 0.43 -3.34
C ALA A 354 19.18 1.75 -3.15
N VAL A 355 18.47 2.87 -3.33
CA VAL A 355 19.03 4.22 -3.29
C VAL A 355 18.50 4.99 -2.10
N LEU A 356 19.29 5.96 -1.64
CA LEU A 356 19.03 6.80 -0.47
C LEU A 356 17.59 7.32 -0.40
N ARG A 357 17.05 7.88 -1.49
CA ARG A 357 15.67 8.40 -1.51
C ARG A 357 14.62 7.34 -1.18
N SER A 358 14.77 6.12 -1.70
CA SER A 358 13.82 5.03 -1.42
C SER A 358 14.00 4.46 -0.03
N SER A 359 15.25 4.29 0.42
CA SER A 359 15.54 3.69 1.72
C SER A 359 15.12 4.61 2.88
N VAL A 360 15.28 5.93 2.73
CA VAL A 360 14.72 6.93 3.67
C VAL A 360 13.19 6.88 3.70
N ARG A 361 12.54 6.87 2.53
CA ARG A 361 11.07 6.81 2.42
C ARG A 361 10.49 5.53 3.03
N GLU A 362 11.11 4.37 2.76
CA GLU A 362 10.66 3.07 3.24
C GLU A 362 10.88 2.91 4.74
N PHE A 363 12.04 3.33 5.27
CA PHE A 363 12.30 3.36 6.72
C PHE A 363 11.26 4.22 7.45
N LEU A 364 11.09 5.48 7.03
CA LEU A 364 10.15 6.41 7.68
C LEU A 364 8.69 5.96 7.55
N CYS A 365 8.28 5.40 6.41
CA CYS A 365 6.89 5.01 6.22
C CYS A 365 6.51 3.70 6.93
N SER A 366 7.44 2.75 7.05
CA SER A 366 7.23 1.52 7.82
C SER A 366 6.87 1.85 9.27
N GLU A 367 7.67 2.70 9.90
CA GLU A 367 7.48 3.06 11.31
C GLU A 367 6.28 4.00 11.49
N ALA A 368 6.07 4.97 10.58
CA ALA A 368 4.90 5.84 10.63
C ALA A 368 3.57 5.07 10.49
N MET A 369 3.52 4.04 9.64
CA MET A 369 2.32 3.20 9.49
C MET A 369 2.06 2.35 10.74
N HIS A 370 3.12 1.83 11.39
CA HIS A 370 3.00 1.15 12.67
C HIS A 370 2.42 2.08 13.75
N SER A 371 2.98 3.27 13.92
CA SER A 371 2.54 4.25 14.93
C SER A 371 1.19 4.92 14.63
N LEU A 372 0.68 4.77 13.39
CA LEU A 372 -0.72 5.06 13.04
C LEU A 372 -1.69 3.89 13.36
N GLY A 373 -1.19 2.77 13.89
CA GLY A 373 -1.98 1.57 14.19
C GLY A 373 -2.31 0.70 12.97
N ILE A 374 -1.57 0.85 11.87
CA ILE A 374 -1.81 0.12 10.61
C ILE A 374 -0.83 -1.06 10.50
N PRO A 375 -1.31 -2.30 10.26
CA PRO A 375 -0.43 -3.45 10.08
C PRO A 375 0.57 -3.25 8.94
N THR A 376 1.86 -3.50 9.21
CA THR A 376 2.99 -3.19 8.32
C THR A 376 4.20 -4.06 8.62
N SER A 377 5.10 -4.24 7.65
CA SER A 377 6.51 -4.53 7.94
C SER A 377 7.13 -3.37 8.74
N ARG A 378 8.07 -3.67 9.63
CA ARG A 378 8.86 -2.69 10.40
C ARG A 378 10.23 -2.48 9.77
N ALA A 379 10.90 -1.38 10.10
CA ALA A 379 12.26 -1.07 9.67
C ALA A 379 13.21 -0.90 10.88
N ALA A 380 14.10 -1.87 11.08
CA ALA A 380 15.05 -1.87 12.20
C ALA A 380 16.15 -0.81 12.02
N SER A 381 16.70 -0.68 10.81
CA SER A 381 17.80 0.26 10.54
C SER A 381 17.85 0.74 9.09
N LEU A 382 18.49 1.90 8.92
CA LEU A 382 18.84 2.51 7.63
C LEU A 382 20.35 2.72 7.57
N VAL A 383 21.01 2.05 6.62
CA VAL A 383 22.44 2.20 6.32
C VAL A 383 22.62 2.87 4.97
N VAL A 384 23.57 3.80 4.87
CA VAL A 384 23.87 4.57 3.65
C VAL A 384 25.35 4.43 3.31
N SER A 385 25.65 4.25 2.02
CA SER A 385 27.01 4.22 1.48
C SER A 385 27.28 5.45 0.62
N ASP A 386 28.55 5.63 0.27
CA ASP A 386 29.02 6.57 -0.75
C ASP A 386 29.17 5.90 -2.13
N ASP A 387 28.85 4.60 -2.26
CA ASP A 387 28.77 3.89 -3.55
C ASP A 387 27.73 4.52 -4.49
N GLU A 388 28.12 4.76 -5.73
CA GLU A 388 27.25 5.30 -6.79
C GLU A 388 26.33 4.22 -7.37
N VAL A 389 25.04 4.53 -7.45
CA VAL A 389 23.98 3.65 -7.94
C VAL A 389 23.20 4.39 -9.02
N TRP A 390 23.25 3.89 -10.25
CA TRP A 390 22.67 4.56 -11.43
C TRP A 390 21.17 4.33 -11.51
N ARG A 391 20.37 5.40 -11.60
CA ARG A 391 18.90 5.33 -11.72
C ARG A 391 18.38 6.36 -12.69
N ASP A 392 17.52 5.92 -13.60
CA ASP A 392 16.52 6.81 -14.17
C ASP A 392 15.39 6.94 -13.15
N GLN A 393 15.24 8.12 -12.54
CA GLN A 393 14.25 8.31 -11.48
C GLN A 393 12.81 8.22 -12.03
N PHE A 394 12.56 8.61 -13.27
CA PHE A 394 11.19 8.79 -13.80
C PHE A 394 10.91 7.95 -15.06
N TYR A 395 11.80 7.01 -15.39
CA TYR A 395 11.75 6.16 -16.57
C TYR A 395 11.62 6.97 -17.89
N ASN A 396 12.31 8.12 -17.95
CA ASN A 396 12.24 9.10 -19.04
C ASN A 396 13.56 9.27 -19.83
N GLY A 397 14.56 8.43 -19.58
CA GLY A 397 15.90 8.46 -20.17
C GLY A 397 16.95 9.23 -19.37
N ASN A 398 16.57 10.00 -18.34
CA ASN A 398 17.49 10.81 -17.57
C ASN A 398 18.13 10.01 -16.42
N ILE A 399 19.14 9.19 -16.75
CA ILE A 399 19.88 8.40 -15.77
C ILE A 399 20.80 9.31 -14.94
N VAL A 400 20.54 9.39 -13.63
CA VAL A 400 21.37 10.09 -12.64
C VAL A 400 22.13 9.09 -11.76
N LYS A 401 23.16 9.57 -11.08
CA LYS A 401 23.86 8.85 -10.00
C LYS A 401 23.21 9.19 -8.67
N GLU A 402 22.72 8.18 -7.97
CA GLU A 402 22.25 8.27 -6.59
C GLU A 402 23.22 7.56 -5.64
N ARG A 403 23.09 7.78 -4.33
CA ARG A 403 23.86 7.05 -3.31
C ARG A 403 23.18 5.75 -2.93
N GLY A 404 23.96 4.67 -2.83
CA GLY A 404 23.49 3.37 -2.35
C GLY A 404 23.05 3.40 -0.88
N ALA A 405 21.98 2.67 -0.56
CA ALA A 405 21.50 2.50 0.81
C ALA A 405 20.85 1.13 1.01
N ILE A 406 20.87 0.63 2.25
CA ILE A 406 20.21 -0.61 2.68
C ILE A 406 19.22 -0.30 3.82
N VAL A 407 18.08 -0.97 3.80
CA VAL A 407 17.14 -1.03 4.93
C VAL A 407 17.13 -2.45 5.49
N LEU A 408 17.35 -2.62 6.79
CA LEU A 408 17.02 -3.86 7.48
C LEU A 408 15.53 -3.82 7.84
N ARG A 409 14.73 -4.60 7.12
CA ARG A 409 13.29 -4.73 7.32
C ARG A 409 12.98 -5.98 8.14
N VAL A 410 11.93 -5.94 8.95
CA VAL A 410 11.44 -7.12 9.68
C VAL A 410 9.92 -7.27 9.53
N ALA A 411 9.46 -8.51 9.38
CA ALA A 411 8.04 -8.84 9.25
C ALA A 411 7.74 -10.19 9.91
N LYS A 412 6.46 -10.49 10.18
CA LYS A 412 6.06 -11.84 10.59
C LYS A 412 6.23 -12.85 9.47
N SER A 413 6.05 -12.42 8.22
CA SER A 413 6.51 -13.14 7.03
C SER A 413 6.59 -12.25 5.78
N TRP A 414 7.44 -12.61 4.82
CA TRP A 414 7.52 -12.06 3.46
C TRP A 414 6.77 -12.89 2.40
N PHE A 415 5.92 -13.85 2.78
CA PHE A 415 5.05 -14.55 1.83
C PHE A 415 3.95 -13.65 1.24
N ARG A 416 3.84 -13.66 -0.09
CA ARG A 416 2.98 -12.79 -0.91
C ARG A 416 1.95 -13.61 -1.67
N ILE A 417 0.87 -13.00 -2.18
CA ILE A 417 -0.05 -13.65 -3.14
C ILE A 417 0.76 -14.21 -4.32
N GLY A 418 1.71 -13.42 -4.83
CA GLY A 418 2.67 -13.81 -5.88
C GLY A 418 3.50 -15.08 -5.59
N SER A 419 3.70 -15.47 -4.33
CA SER A 419 4.41 -16.70 -3.94
C SER A 419 3.60 -17.96 -4.25
N LEU A 420 2.27 -17.89 -4.15
CA LEU A 420 1.36 -18.99 -4.52
C LEU A 420 1.06 -18.96 -6.02
N GLU A 421 0.89 -17.77 -6.60
CA GLU A 421 0.58 -17.60 -8.02
C GLU A 421 1.63 -18.22 -8.95
N ILE A 422 2.93 -18.12 -8.64
CA ILE A 422 3.97 -18.68 -9.52
C ILE A 422 3.90 -20.21 -9.60
N LEU A 423 3.59 -20.87 -8.48
CA LEU A 423 3.49 -22.32 -8.40
C LEU A 423 2.24 -22.82 -9.11
N ALA A 424 1.10 -22.15 -8.88
CA ALA A 424 -0.14 -22.41 -9.60
C ALA A 424 -0.02 -22.17 -11.12
N HIS A 425 0.66 -21.10 -11.53
CA HIS A 425 0.85 -20.75 -12.95
C HIS A 425 1.74 -21.74 -13.71
N TYR A 426 2.77 -22.30 -13.06
CA TYR A 426 3.64 -23.30 -13.68
C TYR A 426 3.18 -24.76 -13.45
N GLY A 427 2.06 -24.98 -12.75
CA GLY A 427 1.54 -26.32 -12.46
C GLY A 427 2.35 -27.08 -11.40
N GLU A 428 3.13 -26.39 -10.58
CA GLU A 428 3.94 -26.94 -9.48
C GLU A 428 3.04 -27.25 -8.26
N LEU A 429 1.97 -28.03 -8.48
CA LEU A 429 0.82 -28.13 -7.56
C LEU A 429 1.14 -28.80 -6.21
N ASP A 430 2.05 -29.77 -6.18
CA ASP A 430 2.44 -30.39 -4.91
C ASP A 430 3.32 -29.46 -4.09
N LEU A 431 4.19 -28.67 -4.74
CA LEU A 431 4.96 -27.61 -4.08
C LEU A 431 4.07 -26.44 -3.61
N LEU A 432 3.03 -26.10 -4.38
CA LEU A 432 1.98 -25.17 -3.95
C LEU A 432 1.28 -25.67 -2.68
N ARG A 433 0.99 -26.97 -2.60
CA ARG A 433 0.38 -27.59 -1.41
C ARG A 433 1.33 -27.54 -0.21
N THR A 434 2.59 -27.96 -0.37
CA THR A 434 3.62 -27.91 0.69
C THR A 434 3.83 -26.48 1.22
N LEU A 435 3.93 -25.49 0.33
CA LEU A 435 4.09 -24.09 0.72
C LEU A 435 2.86 -23.58 1.48
N LEU A 436 1.66 -23.90 1.01
CA LEU A 436 0.43 -23.43 1.65
C LEU A 436 0.17 -24.11 3.00
N ASP A 437 0.41 -25.42 3.13
CA ASP A 437 0.32 -26.15 4.40
C ASP A 437 1.36 -25.62 5.41
N PHE A 438 2.59 -25.28 4.96
CA PHE A 438 3.60 -24.62 5.80
C PHE A 438 3.16 -23.22 6.28
N ILE A 439 2.67 -22.36 5.37
CA ILE A 439 2.19 -21.01 5.70
C ILE A 439 1.06 -21.06 6.72
N ILE A 440 0.11 -21.99 6.56
CA ILE A 440 -1.00 -22.17 7.51
C ILE A 440 -0.48 -22.66 8.86
N TRP A 441 0.43 -23.64 8.89
CA TRP A 441 1.03 -24.17 10.11
C TRP A 441 1.76 -23.10 10.93
N ASP A 442 2.64 -22.30 10.30
CA ASP A 442 3.50 -21.36 11.03
C ASP A 442 2.79 -20.05 11.39
N HIS A 443 1.85 -19.59 10.56
CA HIS A 443 1.30 -18.22 10.66
C HIS A 443 -0.21 -18.14 10.94
N PHE A 444 -0.95 -19.25 10.83
CA PHE A 444 -2.41 -19.29 11.05
C PHE A 444 -2.80 -20.35 12.09
N PRO A 445 -2.33 -20.27 13.35
CA PRO A 445 -2.56 -21.30 14.39
C PRO A 445 -4.05 -21.52 14.76
N SER A 446 -4.96 -20.62 14.36
CA SER A 446 -6.41 -20.82 14.46
C SER A 446 -6.98 -21.76 13.37
N VAL A 447 -6.19 -22.11 12.35
CA VAL A 447 -6.54 -23.01 11.24
C VAL A 447 -5.67 -24.25 11.34
N LYS A 448 -6.26 -25.37 11.74
CA LYS A 448 -5.57 -26.65 11.85
C LYS A 448 -5.28 -27.24 10.46
N VAL A 449 -4.01 -27.57 10.20
CA VAL A 449 -3.58 -28.18 8.92
C VAL A 449 -4.13 -29.60 8.71
N THR A 450 -4.67 -30.25 9.74
CA THR A 450 -5.38 -31.53 9.62
C THR A 450 -6.81 -31.41 9.09
N GLU A 451 -7.43 -30.23 9.14
CA GLU A 451 -8.84 -30.06 8.79
C GLU A 451 -9.05 -30.02 7.27
N PRO A 452 -10.17 -30.55 6.73
CA PRO A 452 -10.43 -30.54 5.29
C PRO A 452 -10.50 -29.13 4.69
N ASN A 453 -11.11 -28.18 5.42
CA ASN A 453 -11.41 -26.83 4.91
C ASN A 453 -10.28 -25.80 5.09
N ARG A 454 -9.11 -26.19 5.60
CA ARG A 454 -8.02 -25.28 5.98
C ARG A 454 -7.68 -24.20 4.95
N TYR A 455 -7.73 -24.50 3.65
CA TYR A 455 -7.47 -23.52 2.57
C TYR A 455 -8.58 -22.48 2.42
N VAL A 456 -9.83 -22.87 2.69
CA VAL A 456 -11.01 -21.98 2.72
C VAL A 456 -10.98 -21.13 3.99
N ASP A 457 -10.61 -21.71 5.12
CA ASP A 457 -10.51 -21.01 6.42
C ASP A 457 -9.37 -19.97 6.40
N PHE A 458 -8.19 -20.35 5.89
CA PHE A 458 -7.08 -19.45 5.55
C PHE A 458 -7.56 -18.31 4.64
N PHE A 459 -8.21 -18.63 3.52
CA PHE A 459 -8.68 -17.62 2.57
C PHE A 459 -9.68 -16.65 3.21
N SER A 460 -10.57 -17.12 4.07
CA SER A 460 -11.50 -16.29 4.87
C SER A 460 -10.77 -15.28 5.76
N ILE A 461 -9.72 -15.72 6.46
CA ILE A 461 -8.89 -14.86 7.31
C ILE A 461 -8.15 -13.81 6.45
N VAL A 462 -7.58 -14.21 5.31
CA VAL A 462 -6.86 -13.31 4.40
C VAL A 462 -7.79 -12.26 3.77
N VAL A 463 -8.96 -12.67 3.28
CA VAL A 463 -9.99 -11.75 2.73
C VAL A 463 -10.42 -10.73 3.78
N SER A 464 -10.75 -11.18 4.98
CA SER A 464 -11.22 -10.31 6.07
C SER A 464 -10.14 -9.33 6.54
N LYS A 465 -8.91 -9.80 6.78
CA LYS A 465 -7.79 -8.93 7.20
C LYS A 465 -7.38 -7.95 6.08
N THR A 466 -7.42 -8.35 4.82
CA THR A 466 -7.12 -7.46 3.67
C THR A 466 -8.17 -6.36 3.53
N ALA A 467 -9.46 -6.67 3.69
CA ALA A 467 -10.53 -5.67 3.71
C ALA A 467 -10.33 -4.64 4.83
N GLN A 468 -9.94 -5.09 6.02
CA GLN A 468 -9.66 -4.24 7.17
C GLN A 468 -8.40 -3.37 6.97
N LEU A 469 -7.33 -3.91 6.38
CA LEU A 469 -6.11 -3.19 6.06
C LEU A 469 -6.35 -2.04 5.07
N ILE A 470 -7.09 -2.30 3.99
CA ILE A 470 -7.38 -1.27 2.98
C ILE A 470 -8.32 -0.21 3.56
N ALA A 471 -9.28 -0.58 4.40
CA ALA A 471 -10.10 0.41 5.13
C ALA A 471 -9.23 1.30 6.06
N LEU A 472 -8.20 0.75 6.71
CA LEU A 472 -7.23 1.53 7.49
C LEU A 472 -6.44 2.50 6.61
N TRP A 473 -5.89 2.05 5.48
CA TRP A 473 -5.19 2.92 4.50
C TRP A 473 -6.06 4.12 4.09
N MET A 474 -7.33 3.87 3.73
CA MET A 474 -8.27 4.91 3.31
C MET A 474 -8.60 5.90 4.44
N SER A 475 -8.60 5.46 5.70
CA SER A 475 -8.91 6.32 6.86
C SER A 475 -7.81 7.33 7.23
N VAL A 476 -6.57 7.10 6.77
CA VAL A 476 -5.42 8.02 6.88
C VAL A 476 -5.03 8.66 5.55
N GLY A 477 -5.75 8.37 4.47
CA GLY A 477 -5.45 8.92 3.14
C GLY A 477 -4.20 8.33 2.48
N PHE A 478 -3.78 7.13 2.88
CA PHE A 478 -2.62 6.45 2.30
C PHE A 478 -2.97 5.79 0.96
N ALA A 479 -2.22 6.15 -0.08
CA ALA A 479 -2.21 5.47 -1.36
C ALA A 479 -0.87 4.74 -1.54
N HIS A 480 -0.91 3.42 -1.78
CA HIS A 480 0.28 2.58 -1.91
C HIS A 480 1.00 2.74 -3.27
N GLY A 481 0.25 3.09 -4.33
CA GLY A 481 0.78 3.40 -5.67
C GLY A 481 1.23 2.21 -6.53
N VAL A 482 1.43 1.02 -5.95
CA VAL A 482 1.84 -0.21 -6.66
C VAL A 482 1.18 -1.45 -6.05
N CYS A 483 -0.15 -1.52 -6.09
CA CYS A 483 -0.91 -2.66 -5.54
C CYS A 483 -0.93 -3.88 -6.48
N ASN A 484 0.26 -4.34 -6.90
CA ASN A 484 0.43 -5.62 -7.59
C ASN A 484 0.21 -6.79 -6.61
N THR A 485 -0.03 -8.01 -7.11
CA THR A 485 -0.15 -9.21 -6.25
C THR A 485 1.17 -9.62 -5.60
N ASP A 486 2.33 -9.25 -6.18
CA ASP A 486 3.65 -9.38 -5.55
C ASP A 486 3.88 -8.45 -4.34
N ASN A 487 3.06 -7.40 -4.18
CA ASN A 487 3.11 -6.48 -3.03
C ASN A 487 1.99 -6.72 -2.00
N PHE A 488 1.18 -7.77 -2.16
CA PHE A 488 0.15 -8.15 -1.20
C PHE A 488 0.64 -9.32 -0.33
N SER A 489 0.95 -9.04 0.94
CA SER A 489 1.30 -10.06 1.93
C SER A 489 0.13 -11.01 2.22
N LEU A 490 0.43 -12.29 2.41
CA LEU A 490 -0.56 -13.29 2.84
C LEU A 490 -0.93 -13.15 4.32
N LEU A 491 -0.08 -12.54 5.14
CA LEU A 491 -0.41 -12.10 6.49
C LEU A 491 -0.72 -10.60 6.38
N PRO A 492 -1.99 -10.15 6.21
CA PRO A 492 -2.24 -8.86 5.56
C PRO A 492 -1.70 -7.65 6.33
N ILE A 493 -0.50 -7.23 5.92
CA ILE A 493 0.28 -6.10 6.39
C ILE A 493 0.77 -5.32 5.16
N THR A 494 0.98 -4.03 5.34
CA THR A 494 1.61 -3.15 4.33
C THR A 494 3.07 -3.54 4.12
N ILE A 495 3.51 -3.72 2.88
CA ILE A 495 4.90 -4.06 2.51
C ILE A 495 5.37 -3.23 1.30
N ASP A 496 6.67 -3.27 1.01
CA ASP A 496 7.28 -2.75 -0.22
C ASP A 496 6.90 -1.28 -0.58
N TYR A 497 7.23 -0.38 0.34
CA TYR A 497 7.10 1.07 0.20
C TYR A 497 7.95 1.66 -0.94
N GLY A 498 7.37 1.71 -2.14
CA GLY A 498 7.89 2.45 -3.29
C GLY A 498 7.25 3.85 -3.42
N PRO A 499 6.56 4.14 -4.54
CA PRO A 499 5.88 5.41 -4.77
C PRO A 499 4.51 5.48 -4.07
N PHE A 500 4.51 5.31 -2.75
CA PHE A 500 3.35 5.62 -1.93
C PHE A 500 3.15 7.14 -1.77
N GLY A 501 2.00 7.55 -1.26
CA GLY A 501 1.79 8.92 -0.78
C GLY A 501 0.63 9.00 0.20
N PHE A 502 0.78 9.84 1.22
CA PHE A 502 -0.36 10.33 2.00
C PHE A 502 -0.96 11.52 1.26
N MET A 503 -2.26 11.42 0.98
CA MET A 503 -3.05 12.44 0.29
C MET A 503 -3.12 13.72 1.13
N GLU A 504 -2.75 14.85 0.53
CA GLU A 504 -2.81 16.17 1.16
C GLU A 504 -4.21 16.78 0.94
N ALA A 505 -4.44 17.53 -0.14
CA ALA A 505 -5.80 17.89 -0.55
C ALA A 505 -6.63 16.63 -0.88
N TYR A 506 -7.88 16.55 -0.40
CA TYR A 506 -8.74 15.39 -0.69
C TYR A 506 -9.09 15.29 -2.17
N ASN A 507 -8.64 14.20 -2.80
CA ASN A 507 -8.87 13.89 -4.21
C ASN A 507 -9.01 12.37 -4.37
N PRO A 508 -10.20 11.83 -4.72
CA PRO A 508 -10.39 10.39 -4.90
C PRO A 508 -9.60 9.82 -6.10
N ASP A 509 -9.17 10.67 -7.03
CA ASP A 509 -8.29 10.34 -8.16
C ASP A 509 -6.80 10.59 -7.87
N PHE A 510 -6.40 10.81 -6.61
CA PHE A 510 -4.99 10.95 -6.22
C PHE A 510 -4.18 9.70 -6.58
N VAL A 511 -3.14 9.89 -7.40
CA VAL A 511 -2.15 8.88 -7.79
C VAL A 511 -0.79 9.35 -7.27
N PRO A 512 -0.14 8.61 -6.35
CA PRO A 512 1.20 8.95 -5.86
C PRO A 512 2.32 8.47 -6.79
N ASN A 513 2.02 7.55 -7.71
CA ASN A 513 2.98 6.91 -8.61
C ASN A 513 3.01 7.58 -9.98
N THR A 514 4.12 8.25 -10.29
CA THR A 514 4.33 8.94 -11.58
C THR A 514 4.33 7.98 -12.77
N SER A 515 4.47 6.67 -12.55
CA SER A 515 4.46 5.62 -13.58
C SER A 515 3.15 4.82 -13.64
N ASP A 516 2.07 5.32 -13.04
CA ASP A 516 0.71 4.76 -13.12
C ASP A 516 -0.17 5.63 -14.04
N ASP A 517 0.18 5.66 -15.34
CA ASP A 517 -0.50 6.49 -16.35
C ASP A 517 -1.99 6.16 -16.48
N GLU A 518 -2.36 4.88 -16.36
CA GLU A 518 -3.75 4.42 -16.33
C GLU A 518 -4.50 4.76 -15.03
N ARG A 519 -3.79 5.27 -14.01
CA ARG A 519 -4.30 5.57 -12.66
C ARG A 519 -4.93 4.36 -11.96
N ARG A 520 -4.43 3.16 -12.26
CA ARG A 520 -4.94 1.89 -11.75
C ARG A 520 -4.89 1.83 -10.22
N TYR A 521 -3.86 2.41 -9.63
CA TYR A 521 -3.57 2.40 -8.20
C TYR A 521 -3.85 3.76 -7.53
N LYS A 522 -4.73 4.58 -8.14
CA LYS A 522 -5.33 5.77 -7.50
C LYS A 522 -6.05 5.42 -6.20
N ILE A 523 -6.07 6.35 -5.25
CA ILE A 523 -6.56 6.09 -3.88
C ILE A 523 -8.00 5.55 -3.86
N GLY A 524 -8.92 6.14 -4.63
CA GLY A 524 -10.31 5.71 -4.73
C GLY A 524 -10.54 4.34 -5.36
N ASN A 525 -9.51 3.70 -5.93
CA ASN A 525 -9.61 2.37 -6.54
C ASN A 525 -8.98 1.25 -5.68
N GLN A 526 -8.31 1.58 -4.57
CA GLN A 526 -7.58 0.58 -3.77
C GLN A 526 -8.45 -0.57 -3.26
N ALA A 527 -9.71 -0.31 -2.89
CA ALA A 527 -10.66 -1.34 -2.48
C ALA A 527 -10.99 -2.35 -3.61
N ASN A 528 -11.17 -1.87 -4.84
CA ASN A 528 -11.42 -2.71 -6.02
C ASN A 528 -10.18 -3.52 -6.41
N ILE A 529 -8.99 -2.94 -6.24
CA ILE A 529 -7.72 -3.65 -6.46
C ILE A 529 -7.50 -4.71 -5.38
N GLY A 530 -7.90 -4.47 -4.12
CA GLY A 530 -7.94 -5.49 -3.08
C GLY A 530 -8.80 -6.69 -3.47
N MET A 531 -10.02 -6.43 -3.94
CA MET A 531 -10.92 -7.46 -4.49
C MET A 531 -10.29 -8.23 -5.68
N PHE A 532 -9.64 -7.51 -6.61
CA PHE A 532 -8.93 -8.11 -7.74
C PHE A 532 -7.77 -9.02 -7.29
N ASN A 533 -6.95 -8.56 -6.33
CA ASN A 533 -5.82 -9.33 -5.80
C ASN A 533 -6.29 -10.56 -4.99
N LEU A 534 -7.40 -10.46 -4.25
CA LEU A 534 -8.01 -11.60 -3.55
C LEU A 534 -8.66 -12.60 -4.52
N ASN A 535 -9.26 -12.15 -5.63
CA ASN A 535 -9.69 -13.02 -6.73
C ASN A 535 -8.48 -13.74 -7.38
N LYS A 536 -7.33 -13.08 -7.48
CA LYS A 536 -6.08 -13.69 -7.95
C LYS A 536 -5.52 -14.74 -6.98
N LEU A 537 -5.58 -14.49 -5.68
CA LEU A 537 -5.31 -15.51 -4.66
C LEU A 537 -6.26 -16.71 -4.82
N LEU A 538 -7.57 -16.49 -4.97
CA LEU A 538 -8.53 -17.58 -5.19
C LEU A 538 -8.23 -18.38 -6.47
N GLN A 539 -7.83 -17.72 -7.56
CA GLN A 539 -7.40 -18.38 -8.80
C GLN A 539 -6.15 -19.26 -8.59
N ALA A 540 -5.20 -18.85 -7.74
CA ALA A 540 -4.05 -19.66 -7.36
C ALA A 540 -4.40 -20.83 -6.43
N LEU A 541 -5.40 -20.69 -5.56
CA LEU A 541 -5.86 -21.75 -4.66
C LEU A 541 -6.74 -22.81 -5.35
N ASN A 542 -7.50 -22.42 -6.38
CA ASN A 542 -8.47 -23.27 -7.08
C ASN A 542 -7.99 -24.67 -7.51
N PRO A 543 -6.72 -24.92 -7.91
CA PRO A 543 -6.22 -26.27 -8.20
C PRO A 543 -6.21 -27.22 -7.00
N LEU A 544 -6.19 -26.70 -5.76
CA LEU A 544 -6.17 -27.49 -4.52
C LEU A 544 -7.55 -27.70 -3.89
N LEU A 545 -8.58 -26.98 -4.34
CA LEU A 545 -9.92 -26.98 -3.72
C LEU A 545 -10.87 -27.99 -4.38
N ASP A 546 -11.72 -28.67 -3.60
CA ASP A 546 -12.84 -29.46 -4.14
C ASP A 546 -13.99 -28.55 -4.66
N PRO A 547 -15.02 -29.09 -5.37
CA PRO A 547 -16.12 -28.28 -5.90
C PRO A 547 -16.94 -27.50 -4.85
N ARG A 548 -17.14 -28.06 -3.64
CA ARG A 548 -17.82 -27.40 -2.52
C ARG A 548 -16.94 -26.32 -1.92
N GLN A 549 -15.64 -26.59 -1.76
CA GLN A 549 -14.67 -25.62 -1.27
C GLN A 549 -14.53 -24.42 -2.22
N LYS A 550 -14.55 -24.64 -3.54
CA LYS A 550 -14.61 -23.58 -4.55
C LYS A 550 -15.85 -22.69 -4.37
N GLN A 551 -17.02 -23.29 -4.12
CA GLN A 551 -18.26 -22.54 -3.87
C GLN A 551 -18.18 -21.70 -2.58
N LEU A 552 -17.68 -22.28 -1.48
CA LEU A 552 -17.51 -21.58 -0.21
C LEU A 552 -16.51 -20.42 -0.32
N ALA A 553 -15.38 -20.64 -1.00
CA ALA A 553 -14.36 -19.61 -1.20
C ALA A 553 -14.85 -18.47 -2.13
N ALA A 554 -15.69 -18.77 -3.12
CA ALA A 554 -16.37 -17.74 -3.92
C ALA A 554 -17.32 -16.88 -3.06
N GLN A 555 -18.14 -17.51 -2.21
CA GLN A 555 -19.05 -16.80 -1.29
C GLN A 555 -18.32 -15.93 -0.26
N ILE A 556 -17.17 -16.40 0.24
CA ILE A 556 -16.26 -15.60 1.10
C ILE A 556 -15.77 -14.36 0.38
N LEU A 557 -15.36 -14.49 -0.90
CA LEU A 557 -14.89 -13.36 -1.71
C LEU A 557 -16.03 -12.39 -2.05
N GLU A 558 -17.24 -12.87 -2.34
CA GLU A 558 -18.45 -12.06 -2.53
C GLU A 558 -18.78 -11.20 -1.29
N GLY A 559 -18.41 -11.65 -0.09
CA GLY A 559 -18.56 -10.90 1.16
C GLY A 559 -17.55 -9.75 1.36
N TYR A 560 -16.46 -9.69 0.60
CA TYR A 560 -15.39 -8.68 0.76
C TYR A 560 -15.88 -7.22 0.78
N PRO A 561 -16.78 -6.76 -0.11
CA PRO A 561 -17.25 -5.38 -0.11
C PRO A 561 -17.95 -5.00 1.20
N VAL A 562 -18.73 -5.91 1.78
CA VAL A 562 -19.43 -5.68 3.06
C VAL A 562 -18.41 -5.51 4.19
N LEU A 563 -17.41 -6.39 4.27
CA LEU A 563 -16.34 -6.31 5.26
C LEU A 563 -15.55 -4.98 5.14
N TYR A 564 -15.22 -4.57 3.92
CA TYR A 564 -14.53 -3.31 3.66
C TYR A 564 -15.39 -2.09 4.04
N TYR A 565 -16.62 -2.00 3.54
CA TYR A 565 -17.48 -0.83 3.78
C TYR A 565 -17.87 -0.68 5.25
N THR A 566 -18.17 -1.79 5.96
CA THR A 566 -18.41 -1.75 7.41
C THR A 566 -17.19 -1.16 8.13
N ARG A 567 -15.99 -1.70 7.89
CA ARG A 567 -14.77 -1.21 8.57
C ARG A 567 -14.41 0.23 8.19
N PHE A 568 -14.58 0.61 6.92
CA PHE A 568 -14.39 1.99 6.45
C PHE A 568 -15.31 2.95 7.21
N ARG A 569 -16.62 2.65 7.24
CA ARG A 569 -17.64 3.45 7.92
C ARG A 569 -17.35 3.56 9.41
N ASP A 570 -17.02 2.47 10.08
CA ASP A 570 -16.69 2.47 11.52
C ASP A 570 -15.47 3.36 11.84
N LEU A 571 -14.44 3.32 10.98
CA LEU A 571 -13.27 4.20 11.09
C LEU A 571 -13.65 5.67 10.89
N PHE A 572 -14.38 6.01 9.83
CA PHE A 572 -14.79 7.41 9.58
C PHE A 572 -15.78 7.94 10.64
N LYS A 573 -16.64 7.10 11.21
CA LYS A 573 -17.46 7.43 12.39
C LYS A 573 -16.60 7.78 13.61
N ALA A 574 -15.54 7.01 13.88
CA ALA A 574 -14.61 7.32 14.96
C ALA A 574 -13.86 8.65 14.70
N LYS A 575 -13.43 8.90 13.45
CA LYS A 575 -12.82 10.18 13.02
C LYS A 575 -13.76 11.38 13.17
N LEU A 576 -15.08 11.16 13.12
CA LEU A 576 -16.13 12.14 13.41
C LEU A 576 -16.61 12.12 14.88
N GLY A 577 -16.02 11.29 15.74
CA GLY A 577 -16.44 11.18 17.15
C GLY A 577 -17.85 10.62 17.36
N LEU A 578 -18.48 10.00 16.37
CA LEU A 578 -19.85 9.49 16.46
C LEU A 578 -19.91 8.22 17.31
N LEU A 579 -20.90 8.12 18.20
CA LEU A 579 -21.19 6.92 18.99
C LEU A 579 -22.48 6.25 18.52
N GLY A 580 -22.55 4.93 18.71
CA GLY A 580 -23.69 4.09 18.33
C GLY A 580 -23.94 4.01 16.82
N GLU A 581 -24.92 3.20 16.44
CA GLU A 581 -25.36 2.99 15.05
C GLU A 581 -26.59 3.84 14.72
N ARG A 582 -26.54 4.65 13.66
CA ARG A 582 -27.72 5.36 13.13
C ARG A 582 -27.76 5.34 11.60
N LYS A 583 -28.97 5.30 11.04
CA LYS A 583 -29.19 5.53 9.60
C LYS A 583 -28.79 6.98 9.27
N GLY A 584 -28.07 7.18 8.17
CA GLY A 584 -27.51 8.47 7.78
C GLY A 584 -26.07 8.74 8.22
N ASP A 585 -25.44 7.83 8.98
CA ASP A 585 -24.01 7.91 9.30
C ASP A 585 -23.14 7.95 8.02
N ASP A 586 -23.48 7.12 7.02
CA ASP A 586 -22.81 7.06 5.72
C ASP A 586 -23.00 8.32 4.88
N ASP A 587 -24.23 8.86 4.83
CA ASP A 587 -24.56 10.10 4.10
C ASP A 587 -23.77 11.30 4.65
N LEU A 588 -23.63 11.38 5.98
CA LEU A 588 -22.90 12.44 6.67
C LEU A 588 -21.38 12.37 6.38
N ILE A 589 -20.82 11.16 6.26
CA ILE A 589 -19.42 10.93 5.86
C ILE A 589 -19.23 11.30 4.38
N ALA A 590 -20.09 10.81 3.49
CA ALA A 590 -20.02 11.08 2.06
C ALA A 590 -20.16 12.58 1.76
N PHE A 591 -21.06 13.28 2.47
CA PHE A 591 -21.23 14.72 2.35
C PHE A 591 -19.98 15.49 2.81
N LEU A 592 -19.33 15.09 3.92
CA LEU A 592 -18.05 15.71 4.32
C LEU A 592 -16.98 15.53 3.23
N LEU A 593 -16.79 14.31 2.74
CA LEU A 593 -15.79 14.01 1.72
C LEU A 593 -16.06 14.78 0.42
N HIS A 594 -17.32 14.93 0.02
CA HIS A 594 -17.70 15.77 -1.11
C HIS A 594 -17.39 17.26 -0.89
N LEU A 595 -17.62 17.80 0.31
CA LEU A 595 -17.21 19.17 0.63
C LEU A 595 -15.68 19.36 0.54
N MET A 596 -14.92 18.37 1.02
CA MET A 596 -13.44 18.39 0.95
C MET A 596 -12.96 18.34 -0.51
N GLU A 597 -13.60 17.51 -1.35
CA GLU A 597 -13.34 17.39 -2.79
C GLU A 597 -13.57 18.73 -3.51
N LYS A 598 -14.70 19.41 -3.26
CA LYS A 598 -15.05 20.68 -3.93
C LYS A 598 -14.32 21.90 -3.38
N THR A 599 -13.43 21.74 -2.40
CA THR A 599 -12.63 22.82 -1.81
C THR A 599 -11.14 22.54 -1.77
N GLU A 600 -10.70 21.36 -2.24
CA GLU A 600 -9.32 20.87 -2.12
C GLU A 600 -8.79 20.92 -0.66
N ALA A 601 -9.69 20.72 0.32
CA ALA A 601 -9.33 20.79 1.73
C ALA A 601 -8.41 19.63 2.15
N ASP A 602 -7.42 19.91 3.01
CA ASP A 602 -6.45 18.90 3.45
C ASP A 602 -7.13 17.79 4.24
N PHE A 603 -6.92 16.55 3.81
CA PHE A 603 -7.59 15.38 4.34
C PHE A 603 -7.29 15.16 5.83
N THR A 604 -6.00 15.16 6.19
CA THR A 604 -5.56 14.89 7.57
C THR A 604 -6.00 16.04 8.48
N MET A 605 -5.74 17.28 8.06
CA MET A 605 -5.95 18.46 8.88
C MET A 605 -7.42 18.88 8.99
N THR A 606 -8.29 18.53 8.04
CA THR A 606 -9.75 18.70 8.20
C THR A 606 -10.26 17.90 9.40
N PHE A 607 -9.99 16.60 9.46
CA PHE A 607 -10.39 15.77 10.61
C PHE A 607 -9.67 16.19 11.89
N ARG A 608 -8.37 16.53 11.83
CA ARG A 608 -7.63 16.94 13.01
C ARG A 608 -8.16 18.24 13.62
N GLN A 609 -8.44 19.24 12.81
CA GLN A 609 -8.96 20.53 13.28
C GLN A 609 -10.41 20.39 13.77
N LEU A 610 -11.23 19.52 13.16
CA LEU A 610 -12.56 19.17 13.65
C LEU A 610 -12.51 18.47 15.03
N SER A 611 -11.40 17.79 15.33
CA SER A 611 -11.11 17.20 16.65
C SER A 611 -10.68 18.24 17.70
N GLU A 612 -10.28 19.44 17.27
CA GLU A 612 -9.74 20.50 18.14
C GLU A 612 -10.76 21.65 18.36
N MET A 613 -11.82 21.78 17.54
CA MET A 613 -12.93 22.74 17.74
C MET A 613 -13.87 22.39 18.91
N THR A 614 -14.49 23.41 19.51
CA THR A 614 -15.66 23.25 20.40
C THR A 614 -16.96 23.11 19.61
N GLN A 615 -17.99 22.58 20.26
CA GLN A 615 -19.34 22.53 19.72
C GLN A 615 -19.89 23.94 19.43
N SER A 616 -19.74 24.92 20.34
CA SER A 616 -20.27 26.26 20.08
C SER A 616 -19.54 26.96 18.92
N GLN A 617 -18.22 26.78 18.78
CA GLN A 617 -17.47 27.27 17.60
C GLN A 617 -17.97 26.68 16.27
N LEU A 618 -18.53 25.46 16.29
CA LEU A 618 -19.18 24.86 15.12
C LEU A 618 -20.60 25.44 14.92
N GLU A 619 -21.38 25.59 15.99
CA GLU A 619 -22.73 26.17 15.96
C GLU A 619 -22.74 27.64 15.49
N GLU A 620 -21.77 28.43 15.96
CA GLU A 620 -21.52 29.84 15.61
C GLU A 620 -20.79 30.00 14.27
N LEU A 621 -20.23 28.89 13.72
CA LEU A 621 -19.33 28.85 12.56
C LEU A 621 -18.04 29.69 12.71
N ASP A 622 -17.68 30.12 13.93
CA ASP A 622 -16.39 30.74 14.21
C ASP A 622 -15.26 29.70 14.18
N ILE A 623 -14.74 29.49 12.99
CA ILE A 623 -13.53 28.70 12.75
C ILE A 623 -12.31 29.61 12.99
N PRO A 624 -11.43 29.35 13.96
CA PRO A 624 -10.19 30.12 14.15
C PRO A 624 -9.24 30.06 12.94
N GLN A 625 -8.44 31.10 12.71
CA GLN A 625 -7.56 31.19 11.52
C GLN A 625 -6.48 30.09 11.46
N GLN A 626 -6.03 29.59 12.61
CA GLN A 626 -5.10 28.45 12.67
C GLN A 626 -5.72 27.12 12.19
N PHE A 627 -7.04 27.02 12.13
CA PHE A 627 -7.75 25.87 11.55
C PHE A 627 -7.93 26.06 10.03
N TRP A 628 -6.79 26.15 9.35
CA TRP A 628 -6.67 26.52 7.94
C TRP A 628 -7.36 25.56 6.95
N ALA A 629 -7.50 24.27 7.30
CA ALA A 629 -8.19 23.29 6.47
C ALA A 629 -9.71 23.43 6.63
N LEU A 630 -10.18 23.71 7.85
CA LEU A 630 -11.58 24.07 8.09
C LEU A 630 -11.94 25.43 7.47
N LYS A 631 -11.04 26.41 7.48
CA LYS A 631 -11.17 27.66 6.69
C LYS A 631 -11.17 27.44 5.17
N MET A 632 -10.71 26.29 4.68
CA MET A 632 -10.82 25.93 3.26
C MET A 632 -12.19 25.33 2.96
N ILE A 633 -12.59 24.29 3.69
CA ILE A 633 -13.87 23.59 3.47
C ILE A 633 -15.08 24.49 3.74
N SER A 634 -14.98 25.43 4.68
CA SER A 634 -16.05 26.38 5.00
C SER A 634 -16.35 27.41 3.90
N LYS A 635 -15.53 27.47 2.84
CA LYS A 635 -15.82 28.27 1.64
C LYS A 635 -16.95 27.67 0.81
N HIS A 636 -17.26 26.39 0.97
CA HIS A 636 -18.35 25.76 0.23
C HIS A 636 -19.71 26.15 0.83
N LYS A 637 -20.62 26.63 -0.03
CA LYS A 637 -21.96 27.10 0.34
C LYS A 637 -22.82 26.11 1.15
N LEU A 638 -22.50 24.81 1.13
CA LEU A 638 -23.23 23.76 1.86
C LEU A 638 -22.56 23.37 3.19
N PHE A 639 -21.39 23.92 3.55
CA PHE A 639 -20.72 23.61 4.81
C PHE A 639 -21.60 23.90 6.05
N PRO A 640 -22.34 25.03 6.16
CA PRO A 640 -23.26 25.26 7.28
C PRO A 640 -24.33 24.17 7.43
N ALA A 641 -24.81 23.62 6.31
CA ALA A 641 -25.80 22.54 6.30
C ALA A 641 -25.19 21.20 6.76
N TRP A 642 -23.94 20.91 6.38
CA TRP A 642 -23.20 19.75 6.89
C TRP A 642 -22.93 19.88 8.39
N VAL A 643 -22.46 21.04 8.87
CA VAL A 643 -22.24 21.30 10.30
C VAL A 643 -23.54 21.12 11.09
N SER A 644 -24.66 21.63 10.59
CA SER A 644 -25.99 21.43 11.20
C SER A 644 -26.36 19.94 11.33
N GLN A 645 -26.12 19.14 10.30
CA GLN A 645 -26.39 17.69 10.34
C GLN A 645 -25.42 16.95 11.28
N TYR A 646 -24.14 17.32 11.28
CA TYR A 646 -23.11 16.77 12.16
C TYR A 646 -23.44 17.02 13.63
N LEU A 647 -23.84 18.24 13.98
CA LEU A 647 -24.23 18.62 15.35
C LEU A 647 -25.52 17.90 15.81
N LEU A 648 -26.55 17.82 14.95
CA LEU A 648 -27.75 17.02 15.22
C LEU A 648 -27.41 15.54 15.47
N ARG A 649 -26.41 15.00 14.74
CA ARG A 649 -25.93 13.63 14.94
C ARG A 649 -25.08 13.46 16.20
N LEU A 650 -24.28 14.46 16.59
CA LEU A 650 -23.51 14.47 17.84
C LEU A 650 -24.41 14.56 19.08
N ASN A 651 -25.41 15.45 19.06
CA ASN A 651 -26.41 15.59 20.13
C ASN A 651 -27.25 14.32 20.37
N SER A 652 -27.08 13.32 19.51
CA SER A 652 -27.71 12.00 19.61
C SER A 652 -26.81 10.91 20.22
N ASN A 653 -25.58 11.25 20.60
CA ASN A 653 -24.68 10.42 21.43
C ASN A 653 -25.13 10.54 22.91
N THR A 654 -25.48 9.42 23.55
CA THR A 654 -25.88 9.42 24.97
C THR A 654 -24.67 9.58 25.89
N ASN A 655 -24.74 10.48 26.87
CA ASN A 655 -23.74 10.73 27.91
C ASN A 655 -22.33 11.13 27.39
N ASP A 656 -22.24 11.67 26.18
CA ASP A 656 -20.99 12.12 25.55
C ASP A 656 -20.83 13.64 25.72
N SER A 657 -19.68 14.10 26.20
CA SER A 657 -19.40 15.53 26.37
C SER A 657 -18.53 16.07 25.24
N ASP A 658 -18.61 17.37 24.95
CA ASP A 658 -17.75 18.05 23.98
C ASP A 658 -16.24 17.82 24.24
N SER A 659 -15.85 17.70 25.51
CA SER A 659 -14.49 17.39 25.93
C SER A 659 -14.08 15.94 25.60
N GLU A 660 -14.91 14.96 25.97
CA GLU A 660 -14.63 13.54 25.69
C GLU A 660 -14.76 13.21 24.20
N ARG A 661 -15.63 13.90 23.45
CA ARG A 661 -15.68 13.86 21.99
C ARG A 661 -14.35 14.32 21.39
N ARG A 662 -13.87 15.53 21.74
CA ARG A 662 -12.56 16.03 21.26
C ARG A 662 -11.42 15.08 21.57
N LYS A 663 -11.33 14.62 22.83
CA LYS A 663 -10.30 13.69 23.30
C LYS A 663 -10.30 12.39 22.51
N ARG A 664 -11.47 11.76 22.33
CA ARG A 664 -11.66 10.55 21.52
C ARG A 664 -11.29 10.76 20.04
N MET A 665 -11.63 11.92 19.48
CA MET A 665 -11.28 12.27 18.10
C MET A 665 -9.77 12.52 17.94
N THR A 666 -9.11 13.24 18.86
CA THR A 666 -7.66 13.51 18.76
C THR A 666 -6.80 12.26 18.92
N THR A 667 -7.30 11.21 19.58
CA THR A 667 -6.65 9.88 19.63
C THR A 667 -6.77 9.04 18.36
N VAL A 668 -7.65 9.40 17.41
CA VAL A 668 -7.82 8.67 16.12
C VAL A 668 -7.57 9.52 14.88
N ASN A 669 -7.47 10.85 15.03
CA ASN A 669 -7.12 11.77 13.96
C ASN A 669 -5.66 12.24 14.16
N PRO A 670 -4.72 11.75 13.35
CA PRO A 670 -3.32 12.14 13.47
C PRO A 670 -3.15 13.62 13.13
N ARG A 671 -2.17 14.26 13.77
CA ARG A 671 -1.72 15.62 13.47
C ARG A 671 -0.60 15.63 12.42
N TYR A 672 0.16 14.54 12.35
CA TYR A 672 1.24 14.36 11.37
C TYR A 672 1.09 13.02 10.65
N VAL A 673 1.30 13.04 9.34
CA VAL A 673 1.47 11.86 8.48
C VAL A 673 2.68 12.12 7.57
N LEU A 674 3.29 11.07 6.99
CA LEU A 674 4.49 11.24 6.16
C LEU A 674 4.12 11.78 4.76
N LYS A 675 3.75 13.06 4.68
CA LYS A 675 3.50 13.77 3.42
C LYS A 675 4.73 13.69 2.52
N ASN A 676 4.52 13.59 1.20
CA ASN A 676 5.62 13.34 0.25
C ASN A 676 6.71 14.42 0.32
N TRP A 677 6.35 15.68 0.57
CA TRP A 677 7.31 16.78 0.73
C TRP A 677 8.18 16.69 1.99
N MET A 678 7.67 16.06 3.07
CA MET A 678 8.41 15.86 4.31
C MET A 678 9.53 14.84 4.08
N ALA A 679 9.20 13.72 3.44
CA ALA A 679 10.20 12.72 3.06
C ALA A 679 11.24 13.30 2.08
N GLU A 680 10.80 14.08 1.09
CA GLU A 680 11.69 14.76 0.14
C GLU A 680 12.63 15.77 0.81
N SER A 681 12.14 16.54 1.80
CA SER A 681 12.95 17.46 2.60
C SER A 681 14.07 16.72 3.35
N ALA A 682 13.74 15.58 3.96
CA ALA A 682 14.71 14.71 4.62
C ALA A 682 15.73 14.09 3.64
N VAL A 683 15.29 13.67 2.44
CA VAL A 683 16.18 13.12 1.39
C VAL A 683 17.19 14.16 0.91
N ARG A 684 16.74 15.38 0.58
CA ARG A 684 17.61 16.48 0.09
C ARG A 684 18.70 16.91 1.09
N LYS A 685 18.46 16.68 2.39
CA LYS A 685 19.46 16.84 3.45
C LYS A 685 20.37 15.61 3.59
N ALA A 686 19.79 14.41 3.57
CA ALA A 686 20.53 13.15 3.67
C ALA A 686 21.56 12.98 2.54
N GLU A 687 21.22 13.41 1.32
CA GLU A 687 22.14 13.50 0.17
C GLU A 687 23.42 14.26 0.51
N ARG A 688 23.27 15.37 1.26
CA ARG A 688 24.35 16.26 1.74
C ARG A 688 24.99 15.79 3.05
N ASN A 689 24.66 14.58 3.50
CA ASN A 689 25.04 13.98 4.79
C ASN A 689 24.45 14.67 6.04
N ASP A 690 23.43 15.52 5.89
CA ASP A 690 22.62 15.98 7.01
C ASP A 690 21.45 15.02 7.24
N PHE A 691 21.56 14.17 8.26
CA PHE A 691 20.53 13.21 8.63
C PHE A 691 19.59 13.71 9.75
N SER A 692 19.70 14.99 10.14
CA SER A 692 18.90 15.57 11.24
C SER A 692 17.40 15.45 10.98
N GLU A 693 16.94 15.69 9.75
CA GLU A 693 15.52 15.68 9.42
C GLU A 693 14.95 14.26 9.31
N VAL A 694 15.76 13.26 8.93
CA VAL A 694 15.35 11.83 8.99
C VAL A 694 15.02 11.45 10.44
N ARG A 695 15.90 11.79 11.37
CA ARG A 695 15.73 11.49 12.81
C ARG A 695 14.60 12.30 13.44
N LEU A 696 14.44 13.57 13.04
CA LEU A 696 13.34 14.43 13.47
C LEU A 696 11.99 13.87 13.03
N LEU A 697 11.86 13.47 11.75
CA LEU A 697 10.64 12.87 11.24
C LEU A 697 10.32 11.54 11.91
N GLN A 698 11.32 10.68 12.11
CA GLN A 698 11.15 9.41 12.83
C GLN A 698 10.55 9.67 14.23
N HIS A 699 11.15 10.55 15.02
CA HIS A 699 10.67 10.86 16.38
C HIS A 699 9.25 11.45 16.41
N ILE A 700 8.91 12.32 15.45
CA ILE A 700 7.57 12.92 15.34
C ILE A 700 6.53 11.86 14.95
N LEU A 701 6.88 10.99 14.00
CA LEU A 701 5.98 9.98 13.44
C LEU A 701 5.77 8.77 14.35
N GLN A 702 6.63 8.55 15.35
CA GLN A 702 6.36 7.61 16.46
C GLN A 702 5.13 8.01 17.29
N HIS A 703 4.79 9.30 17.35
CA HIS A 703 3.66 9.82 18.14
C HIS A 703 2.76 10.75 17.29
N PRO A 704 2.15 10.25 16.19
CA PRO A 704 1.56 11.08 15.14
C PRO A 704 0.27 11.80 15.58
N PHE A 705 -0.34 11.36 16.68
CA PHE A 705 -1.54 11.95 17.30
C PHE A 705 -1.23 13.06 18.32
N GLN A 706 0.01 13.16 18.79
CA GLN A 706 0.44 14.17 19.75
C GLN A 706 0.81 15.49 19.04
N LYS A 707 1.07 16.56 19.79
CA LYS A 707 1.51 17.86 19.23
C LYS A 707 2.97 18.11 19.60
N HIS A 708 3.82 18.22 18.58
CA HIS A 708 5.27 18.36 18.73
C HIS A 708 5.73 19.78 18.40
N SER A 709 6.32 20.49 19.37
CA SER A 709 6.77 21.88 19.18
C SER A 709 7.77 22.04 18.03
N ALA A 710 8.66 21.06 17.84
CA ALA A 710 9.59 21.00 16.72
C ALA A 710 8.88 20.77 15.37
N ALA A 711 7.81 19.97 15.34
CA ALA A 711 7.02 19.71 14.13
C ALA A 711 6.20 20.93 13.68
N GLU A 712 5.60 21.65 14.64
CA GLU A 712 4.91 22.93 14.35
C GLU A 712 5.91 23.95 13.79
N LYS A 713 7.12 24.05 14.37
CA LYS A 713 8.19 24.95 13.90
C LYS A 713 8.73 24.56 12.51
N ALA A 714 8.75 23.28 12.18
CA ALA A 714 9.10 22.76 10.85
C ALA A 714 7.94 22.87 9.83
N GLY A 715 6.71 23.20 10.29
CA GLY A 715 5.53 23.34 9.44
C GLY A 715 4.88 22.03 9.00
N TYR A 716 5.14 20.90 9.68
CA TYR A 716 4.59 19.60 9.26
C TYR A 716 3.06 19.46 9.40
N SER A 717 2.41 20.34 10.16
CA SER A 717 0.94 20.48 10.23
C SER A 717 0.39 21.70 9.47
N SER A 718 1.22 22.34 8.64
CA SER A 718 0.87 23.50 7.81
C SER A 718 0.42 23.06 6.41
N PRO A 719 -0.13 23.97 5.57
CA PRO A 719 -0.36 23.70 4.16
C PRO A 719 0.92 23.27 3.43
N THR A 720 0.76 22.48 2.37
CA THR A 720 1.85 22.02 1.50
C THR A 720 2.73 23.21 1.03
N PRO A 721 4.06 23.17 1.23
CA PRO A 721 4.96 24.22 0.75
C PRO A 721 4.82 24.45 -0.75
N SER A 722 4.92 25.71 -1.19
CA SER A 722 4.74 26.10 -2.60
C SER A 722 5.68 25.36 -3.56
N TRP A 723 6.91 25.08 -3.15
CA TRP A 723 7.91 24.34 -3.94
C TRP A 723 7.56 22.85 -4.15
N ALA A 724 6.63 22.30 -3.36
CA ALA A 724 6.35 20.87 -3.31
C ALA A 724 5.05 20.45 -4.00
N LYS A 725 4.28 21.39 -4.55
CA LYS A 725 2.99 21.10 -5.20
C LYS A 725 3.10 20.11 -6.38
N ASP A 726 4.16 20.26 -7.17
CA ASP A 726 4.42 19.45 -8.36
C ASP A 726 5.39 18.28 -8.08
N LEU A 727 5.57 17.89 -6.81
CA LEU A 727 6.51 16.85 -6.40
C LEU A 727 6.09 15.46 -6.90
N ARG A 728 6.90 14.91 -7.81
CA ARG A 728 6.71 13.58 -8.40
C ARG A 728 7.44 12.50 -7.62
N VAL A 729 6.80 11.35 -7.42
CA VAL A 729 7.37 10.17 -6.76
C VAL A 729 7.28 8.95 -7.65
N SER A 730 8.29 8.10 -7.58
CA SER A 730 8.51 6.95 -8.46
C SER A 730 9.17 5.79 -7.71
N CYS A 731 9.22 4.62 -8.36
CA CYS A 731 10.02 3.49 -7.89
C CYS A 731 11.53 3.83 -7.86
N SER A 732 12.29 2.97 -7.18
CA SER A 732 13.76 2.93 -7.25
C SER A 732 14.27 1.67 -7.95
N SER A 733 13.39 0.98 -8.68
CA SER A 733 13.62 -0.29 -9.37
C SER A 733 14.43 -0.10 -10.65
#